data_AF-A0AAP9H5Y7-F1
#
_entry.id   AF-A0AAP9H5Y7-F1
#
_cell.length_a   1.000
_cell.length_b   1.000
_cell.length_c   1.000
_cell.angle_alpha   90.00
_cell.angle_beta   90.00
_cell.angle_gamma   90.00
#
_symmetry.space_group_name_H-M   'P 1'
#
loop_
_entity.id
_entity.type
_entity.pdbx_description
1 polymer ?
#
loop_
_entity_poly.entity_id
_entity_poly.type
_entity_poly.pdbx_seq_one_letter_code
_entity_poly.pdbx_strand_id
1 'polypeptide(L)'
;MQIFSSQDSRQFPLQPLQADVLVAGGGLAGVCAALAAARDGVTVVLIQDRPVLGGNASSEVRLWANGATSHMGNNNRWAREGGIMGEIMEENLWRNKEGNPVLFDLVLLDLVQAQPGLTLLLNTTVTGIEKSGRQLQAVHAFNAINQTRYHVSARQFIDASGDGVLGYLAGAAHRVGAESVEEFGEKMAPGEHFGHKLGHSIYFYTKRSAEPVRFIPPGFALKDIQAIPRYKRLTSELNGCDLWWLEWGGRLDTVHESETIKWELWKIVWGVWDYIKNSGEFPDAENLTIEWVGLIPGKRESRRFLGDTLLCQQDIVEQHDHYDAVAYGGWSIDLHPADGVYSEHDGCRQFHSKGTYTIPFRALYSRSLDNLLLTGRLISATHVAFGSARVMCTCGVLGEVVGRAAAICQQQHLTPGELSTPERIGQLQQHLLRQGAYIPRQRLFSPSGAVKVHVSSTLQLSSLPADGGWQPLKSRCALLLPLKAGERLPALKVSMRAAAQQSLQVSLLTSENPANTCGDRHLASQTICVNDQGEYRLDFAWHADCDRYLMIAFAENPAIEIALTNQRLPGIMMVFNSLNPRVAKRTRQINDGDYGVDEFDFWLPRRAPHQVLIAFSLEAPLQLWHRDALLNGKLRPESHTNCWVPASDDSAPVVSWQWSQPQQASQLTLLFDNDFDHAMETVQMGHAQAVTPHCTTHYRVWLDEMLLAEVNDNHHSLCHHALPQGVSFRQIRLELLATAGALPALYGLHLHHQLAIP
;
A
#
# COMPACT_ATOMS: atom_id res chain seq x y z
N MET A 1 -55.20 5.32 1.67
CA MET A 1 -54.92 3.88 1.45
C MET A 1 -54.99 3.64 -0.05
N GLN A 2 -53.91 3.14 -0.65
CA GLN A 2 -53.87 2.83 -2.08
C GLN A 2 -54.11 1.32 -2.23
N ILE A 3 -55.20 0.94 -2.91
CA ILE A 3 -55.56 -0.47 -3.16
C ILE A 3 -55.21 -0.77 -4.61
N PHE A 4 -54.34 -1.75 -4.83
CA PHE A 4 -53.97 -2.22 -6.17
C PHE A 4 -54.81 -3.46 -6.51
N SER A 5 -55.41 -3.49 -7.71
CA SER A 5 -56.21 -4.63 -8.17
C SER A 5 -55.36 -5.89 -8.36
N SER A 6 -56.02 -7.05 -8.30
CA SER A 6 -55.43 -8.33 -8.72
C SER A 6 -55.09 -8.29 -10.21
N GLN A 7 -53.92 -8.81 -10.58
CA GLN A 7 -53.43 -8.93 -11.95
C GLN A 7 -52.73 -10.29 -12.12
N ASP A 8 -52.58 -10.76 -13.35
CA ASP A 8 -51.98 -12.07 -13.66
C ASP A 8 -50.52 -12.19 -13.20
N SER A 9 -49.75 -11.10 -13.29
CA SER A 9 -48.38 -11.04 -12.78
C SER A 9 -47.97 -9.59 -12.49
N ARG A 10 -46.86 -9.42 -11.76
CA ARG A 10 -46.20 -8.13 -11.54
C ARG A 10 -44.72 -8.29 -11.85
N GLN A 11 -44.10 -7.21 -12.30
CA GLN A 11 -42.66 -7.15 -12.53
C GLN A 11 -42.05 -6.11 -11.59
N PHE A 12 -40.81 -6.39 -11.17
CA PHE A 12 -39.99 -5.39 -10.51
C PHE A 12 -39.67 -4.26 -11.48
N PRO A 13 -39.61 -2.99 -11.03
CA PRO A 13 -39.18 -1.87 -11.87
C PRO A 13 -37.84 -2.16 -12.54
N LEU A 14 -37.72 -1.80 -13.82
CA LEU A 14 -36.47 -1.84 -14.57
C LEU A 14 -35.94 -0.42 -14.75
N GLN A 15 -34.71 -0.18 -14.31
CA GLN A 15 -34.01 1.09 -14.46
C GLN A 15 -32.87 0.93 -15.47
N PRO A 16 -33.00 1.50 -16.68
CA PRO A 16 -31.90 1.56 -17.64
C PRO A 16 -30.91 2.66 -17.23
N LEU A 17 -29.62 2.34 -17.31
CA LEU A 17 -28.50 3.26 -17.10
C LEU A 17 -27.51 3.11 -18.25
N GLN A 18 -26.82 4.19 -18.54
CA GLN A 18 -25.74 4.23 -19.52
C GLN A 18 -24.53 4.90 -18.87
N ALA A 19 -23.36 4.31 -19.09
CA ALA A 19 -22.09 4.83 -18.64
C ALA A 19 -21.03 4.62 -19.71
N ASP A 20 -19.90 5.31 -19.59
CA ASP A 20 -18.72 5.00 -20.37
C ASP A 20 -18.01 3.75 -19.81
N VAL A 21 -17.90 3.69 -18.48
CA VAL A 21 -17.23 2.62 -17.74
C VAL A 21 -18.19 2.02 -16.71
N LEU A 22 -18.28 0.69 -16.68
CA LEU A 22 -18.92 -0.06 -15.59
C LEU A 22 -17.87 -0.74 -14.72
N VAL A 23 -17.98 -0.55 -13.41
CA VAL A 23 -17.15 -1.26 -12.42
C VAL A 23 -18.04 -2.19 -11.60
N ALA A 24 -17.73 -3.49 -11.61
CA ALA A 24 -18.40 -4.46 -10.75
C ALA A 24 -17.51 -4.82 -9.56
N GLY A 25 -18.01 -4.61 -8.34
CA GLY A 25 -17.33 -4.84 -7.07
C GLY A 25 -16.81 -3.54 -6.44
N GLY A 26 -17.24 -3.26 -5.21
CA GLY A 26 -16.89 -2.09 -4.39
C GLY A 26 -15.79 -2.35 -3.35
N GLY A 27 -14.90 -3.32 -3.60
CA GLY A 27 -13.65 -3.46 -2.83
C GLY A 27 -12.70 -2.30 -3.09
N LEU A 28 -11.57 -2.22 -2.36
CA LEU A 28 -10.59 -1.13 -2.57
C LEU A 28 -10.14 -0.98 -4.03
N ALA A 29 -9.94 -2.10 -4.75
CA ALA A 29 -9.64 -2.06 -6.18
C ALA A 29 -10.74 -1.40 -7.02
N GLY A 30 -12.01 -1.74 -6.77
CA GLY A 30 -13.13 -1.18 -7.52
C GLY A 30 -13.45 0.27 -7.16
N VAL A 31 -13.29 0.65 -5.89
CA VAL A 31 -13.38 2.04 -5.43
C VAL A 31 -12.32 2.90 -6.13
N CYS A 32 -11.06 2.48 -6.09
CA CYS A 32 -9.98 3.21 -6.76
C CYS A 32 -10.19 3.28 -8.29
N ALA A 33 -10.66 2.20 -8.93
CA ALA A 33 -10.96 2.19 -10.36
C ALA A 33 -12.08 3.16 -10.74
N ALA A 34 -13.17 3.17 -9.96
CA ALA A 34 -14.31 4.04 -10.21
C ALA A 34 -13.96 5.51 -10.03
N LEU A 35 -13.23 5.85 -8.95
CA LEU A 35 -12.73 7.20 -8.70
C LEU A 35 -11.78 7.66 -9.81
N ALA A 36 -10.82 6.82 -10.18
CA ALA A 36 -9.84 7.13 -11.24
C ALA A 36 -10.51 7.42 -12.59
N ALA A 37 -11.41 6.55 -13.03
CA ALA A 37 -12.14 6.73 -14.28
C ALA A 37 -12.98 8.02 -14.26
N ALA A 38 -13.75 8.24 -13.18
CA ALA A 38 -14.60 9.43 -13.06
C ALA A 38 -13.78 10.74 -13.05
N ARG A 39 -12.63 10.76 -12.36
CA ARG A 39 -11.71 11.92 -12.34
C ARG A 39 -11.07 12.20 -13.69
N ASP A 40 -10.91 11.18 -14.53
CA ASP A 40 -10.45 11.32 -15.91
C ASP A 40 -11.58 11.71 -16.89
N GLY A 41 -12.76 12.06 -16.36
CA GLY A 41 -13.82 12.74 -17.08
C GLY A 41 -14.82 11.83 -17.81
N VAL A 42 -14.78 10.52 -17.57
CA VAL A 42 -15.77 9.57 -18.12
C VAL A 42 -16.88 9.28 -17.12
N THR A 43 -18.07 8.94 -17.61
CA THR A 43 -19.21 8.56 -16.75
C THR A 43 -19.07 7.13 -16.24
N VAL A 44 -19.29 6.92 -14.95
CA VAL A 44 -19.03 5.63 -14.28
C VAL A 44 -20.26 5.15 -13.52
N VAL A 45 -20.55 3.85 -13.62
CA VAL A 45 -21.46 3.15 -12.70
C VAL A 45 -20.67 2.11 -11.92
N LEU A 46 -20.62 2.26 -10.60
CA LEU A 46 -20.03 1.31 -9.65
C LEU A 46 -21.13 0.46 -9.01
N ILE A 47 -21.08 -0.85 -9.23
CA ILE A 47 -22.04 -1.81 -8.68
C ILE A 47 -21.40 -2.58 -7.53
N GLN A 48 -22.03 -2.55 -6.35
CA GLN A 48 -21.60 -3.29 -5.18
C GLN A 48 -22.78 -4.06 -4.59
N ASP A 49 -22.60 -5.36 -4.35
CA ASP A 49 -23.64 -6.26 -3.88
C ASP A 49 -23.95 -6.11 -2.37
N ARG A 50 -23.15 -5.31 -1.67
CA ARG A 50 -23.19 -5.08 -0.21
C ARG A 50 -23.54 -3.62 0.14
N PRO A 51 -23.89 -3.33 1.41
CA PRO A 51 -24.23 -1.96 1.84
C PRO A 51 -23.01 -1.07 2.14
N VAL A 52 -21.79 -1.62 2.10
CA VAL A 52 -20.54 -0.88 2.37
C VAL A 52 -19.50 -1.13 1.28
N LEU A 53 -18.50 -0.25 1.23
CA LEU A 53 -17.34 -0.32 0.35
C LEU A 53 -16.11 -0.84 1.11
N GLY A 54 -15.05 -1.20 0.38
CA GLY A 54 -13.77 -1.64 0.94
C GLY A 54 -13.54 -3.16 0.90
N GLY A 55 -14.57 -3.95 0.61
CA GLY A 55 -14.44 -5.41 0.44
C GLY A 55 -13.99 -6.06 1.74
N ASN A 56 -12.91 -6.86 1.73
CA ASN A 56 -12.39 -7.46 2.96
C ASN A 56 -11.91 -6.41 4.00
N ALA A 57 -11.62 -5.17 3.58
CA ALA A 57 -11.24 -4.09 4.49
C ALA A 57 -12.42 -3.33 5.10
N SER A 58 -13.65 -3.62 4.66
CA SER A 58 -14.86 -2.98 5.20
C SER A 58 -15.17 -3.46 6.62
N SER A 59 -16.13 -2.80 7.27
CA SER A 59 -16.61 -3.24 8.59
C SER A 59 -17.27 -4.62 8.63
N GLU A 60 -17.58 -5.23 7.48
CA GLU A 60 -18.18 -6.57 7.37
C GLU A 60 -17.18 -7.70 7.61
N VAL A 61 -15.90 -7.47 7.30
CA VAL A 61 -14.81 -8.46 7.44
C VAL A 61 -13.70 -7.94 8.36
N ARG A 62 -13.44 -6.63 8.37
CA ARG A 62 -12.49 -5.91 9.25
C ARG A 62 -11.04 -6.33 9.08
N LEU A 63 -10.60 -6.63 7.86
CA LEU A 63 -9.20 -6.89 7.58
C LEU A 63 -8.46 -5.56 7.41
N TRP A 64 -7.30 -5.38 8.02
CA TRP A 64 -6.48 -4.18 7.79
C TRP A 64 -6.07 -4.08 6.31
N ALA A 65 -6.21 -2.89 5.73
CA ALA A 65 -5.58 -2.60 4.44
C ALA A 65 -4.09 -2.37 4.66
N ASN A 66 -3.28 -3.22 4.03
CA ASN A 66 -1.82 -3.15 4.03
C ASN A 66 -1.32 -3.19 2.60
N GLY A 67 -0.01 -2.97 2.45
CA GLY A 67 0.67 -2.92 1.16
C GLY A 67 2.17 -3.18 1.24
N ALA A 68 2.91 -2.55 0.35
CA ALA A 68 4.33 -2.84 0.10
C ALA A 68 5.27 -2.56 1.29
N THR A 69 4.87 -1.72 2.25
CA THR A 69 5.63 -1.50 3.50
C THR A 69 5.56 -2.68 4.47
N SER A 70 4.58 -3.58 4.32
CA SER A 70 4.39 -4.77 5.16
C SER A 70 4.44 -4.49 6.66
N HIS A 71 3.64 -3.53 7.16
CA HIS A 71 3.70 -3.04 8.55
C HIS A 71 5.06 -2.45 8.98
N MET A 72 5.88 -2.02 8.02
CA MET A 72 7.30 -1.70 8.17
C MET A 72 8.15 -2.93 8.55
N GLY A 73 7.76 -4.10 8.04
CA GLY A 73 8.28 -5.42 8.41
C GLY A 73 9.26 -6.08 7.47
N ASN A 74 9.59 -5.40 6.40
CA ASN A 74 10.54 -5.82 5.40
C ASN A 74 11.54 -4.68 5.15
N ASN A 75 12.43 -4.87 4.18
CA ASN A 75 13.41 -3.86 3.80
C ASN A 75 12.85 -2.87 2.77
N ASN A 76 11.55 -2.84 2.46
CA ASN A 76 10.99 -1.92 1.48
C ASN A 76 10.82 -0.55 2.12
N ARG A 77 11.74 0.37 1.83
CA ARG A 77 11.72 1.73 2.37
C ARG A 77 10.97 2.68 1.44
N TRP A 78 10.18 3.58 2.03
CA TRP A 78 9.35 4.58 1.31
C TRP A 78 8.37 3.98 0.28
N ALA A 79 7.93 2.76 0.54
CA ALA A 79 7.12 1.96 -0.39
C ALA A 79 5.61 2.11 -0.19
N ARG A 80 5.11 2.99 0.69
CA ARG A 80 3.66 3.17 0.91
C ARG A 80 2.96 3.56 -0.39
N GLU A 81 1.83 2.94 -0.67
CA GLU A 81 1.03 3.23 -1.86
C GLU A 81 0.68 4.74 -1.97
N GLY A 82 0.89 5.30 -3.17
CA GLY A 82 0.52 6.68 -3.51
C GLY A 82 -0.80 6.75 -4.28
N GLY A 83 -1.00 7.82 -5.04
CA GLY A 83 -2.21 8.03 -5.85
C GLY A 83 -3.48 8.00 -5.00
N ILE A 84 -4.56 7.45 -5.55
CA ILE A 84 -5.87 7.37 -4.89
C ILE A 84 -5.80 6.51 -3.63
N MET A 85 -5.00 5.44 -3.63
CA MET A 85 -4.80 4.64 -2.42
C MET A 85 -4.10 5.47 -1.33
N GLY A 86 -3.10 6.27 -1.69
CA GLY A 86 -2.46 7.22 -0.78
C GLY A 86 -3.45 8.22 -0.16
N GLU A 87 -4.31 8.82 -0.98
CA GLU A 87 -5.40 9.72 -0.55
C GLU A 87 -6.34 9.05 0.45
N ILE A 88 -6.82 7.84 0.15
CA ILE A 88 -7.71 7.07 1.06
C ILE A 88 -7.03 6.84 2.42
N MET A 89 -5.74 6.47 2.42
CA MET A 89 -5.02 6.17 3.66
C MET A 89 -4.71 7.43 4.48
N GLU A 90 -4.42 8.54 3.81
CA GLU A 90 -4.17 9.84 4.44
C GLU A 90 -5.46 10.41 5.06
N GLU A 91 -6.59 10.32 4.34
CA GLU A 91 -7.90 10.69 4.87
C GLU A 91 -8.32 9.81 6.04
N ASN A 92 -8.05 8.50 5.97
CA ASN A 92 -8.30 7.58 7.07
C ASN A 92 -7.41 7.89 8.28
N LEU A 93 -6.13 8.22 8.08
CA LEU A 93 -5.27 8.61 9.19
C LEU A 93 -5.79 9.89 9.87
N TRP A 94 -6.24 10.86 9.09
CA TRP A 94 -6.79 12.12 9.58
C TRP A 94 -8.08 11.94 10.39
N ARG A 95 -9.06 11.21 9.84
CA ARG A 95 -10.40 11.05 10.47
C ARG A 95 -10.49 9.88 11.45
N ASN A 96 -9.58 8.92 11.36
CA ASN A 96 -9.71 7.61 11.98
C ASN A 96 -8.35 7.05 12.44
N LYS A 97 -7.53 7.88 13.09
CA LYS A 97 -6.24 7.44 13.65
C LYS A 97 -6.39 6.28 14.65
N GLU A 98 -7.56 6.10 15.25
CA GLU A 98 -7.86 5.01 16.19
C GLU A 98 -8.02 3.64 15.50
N GLY A 99 -8.21 3.59 14.17
CA GLY A 99 -8.39 2.34 13.43
C GLY A 99 -9.78 1.72 13.65
N ASN A 100 -10.84 2.53 13.61
CA ASN A 100 -12.23 2.07 13.68
C ASN A 100 -12.74 1.65 12.29
N PRO A 101 -13.21 0.40 12.11
CA PRO A 101 -13.67 -0.08 10.80
C PRO A 101 -14.89 0.67 10.24
N VAL A 102 -15.77 1.18 11.10
CA VAL A 102 -16.98 1.90 10.66
C VAL A 102 -16.63 3.29 10.15
N LEU A 103 -15.63 3.95 10.77
CA LEU A 103 -15.14 5.23 10.27
C LEU A 103 -14.43 5.08 8.92
N PHE A 104 -13.73 3.95 8.70
CA PHE A 104 -13.13 3.67 7.41
C PHE A 104 -14.18 3.48 6.30
N ASP A 105 -15.30 2.78 6.58
CA ASP A 105 -16.41 2.71 5.63
C ASP A 105 -16.93 4.10 5.24
N LEU A 106 -17.04 5.02 6.21
CA LEU A 106 -17.46 6.40 5.96
C LEU A 106 -16.47 7.17 5.08
N VAL A 107 -15.17 7.00 5.27
CA VAL A 107 -14.13 7.62 4.41
C VAL A 107 -14.34 7.20 2.95
N LEU A 108 -14.52 5.90 2.70
CA LEU A 108 -14.72 5.40 1.34
C LEU A 108 -16.04 5.88 0.72
N LEU A 109 -17.12 5.86 1.50
CA LEU A 109 -18.43 6.33 1.04
C LEU A 109 -18.42 7.83 0.74
N ASP A 110 -17.78 8.65 1.58
CA ASP A 110 -17.68 10.10 1.38
C ASP A 110 -16.92 10.43 0.08
N LEU A 111 -15.76 9.80 -0.14
CA LEU A 111 -14.96 9.99 -1.36
C LEU A 111 -15.74 9.60 -2.63
N VAL A 112 -16.42 8.45 -2.61
CA VAL A 112 -17.22 7.98 -3.75
C VAL A 112 -18.44 8.87 -4.00
N GLN A 113 -19.15 9.26 -2.94
CA GLN A 113 -20.36 10.06 -3.05
C GLN A 113 -20.07 11.50 -3.47
N ALA A 114 -18.91 12.04 -3.09
CA ALA A 114 -18.48 13.38 -3.46
C ALA A 114 -17.98 13.48 -4.91
N GLN A 115 -17.65 12.36 -5.57
CA GLN A 115 -17.05 12.35 -6.91
C GLN A 115 -18.09 12.58 -8.03
N PRO A 116 -18.02 13.71 -8.77
CA PRO A 116 -18.89 13.92 -9.93
C PRO A 116 -18.64 12.88 -11.03
N GLY A 117 -19.69 12.52 -11.75
CA GLY A 117 -19.63 11.53 -12.84
C GLY A 117 -19.67 10.06 -12.38
N LEU A 118 -19.70 9.80 -11.07
CA LEU A 118 -19.78 8.46 -10.49
C LEU A 118 -21.16 8.17 -9.90
N THR A 119 -21.82 7.13 -10.40
CA THR A 119 -23.08 6.59 -9.85
C THR A 119 -22.78 5.33 -9.04
N LEU A 120 -23.11 5.34 -7.74
CA LEU A 120 -22.95 4.19 -6.85
C LEU A 120 -24.27 3.41 -6.68
N LEU A 121 -24.23 2.10 -6.95
CA LEU A 121 -25.33 1.16 -6.70
C LEU A 121 -24.93 0.15 -5.61
N LEU A 122 -25.22 0.46 -4.35
CA LEU A 122 -25.06 -0.47 -3.21
C LEU A 122 -26.17 -1.51 -3.17
N ASN A 123 -25.95 -2.62 -2.46
CA ASN A 123 -26.89 -3.74 -2.31
C ASN A 123 -27.42 -4.28 -3.66
N THR A 124 -26.62 -4.16 -4.71
CA THR A 124 -27.01 -4.44 -6.09
C THR A 124 -26.13 -5.55 -6.64
N THR A 125 -26.70 -6.73 -6.83
CA THR A 125 -25.97 -7.92 -7.28
C THR A 125 -26.05 -8.04 -8.80
N VAL A 126 -24.91 -8.26 -9.46
CA VAL A 126 -24.86 -8.62 -10.88
C VAL A 126 -25.48 -10.01 -11.07
N THR A 127 -26.43 -10.13 -11.98
CA THR A 127 -27.21 -11.35 -12.24
C THR A 127 -27.08 -11.89 -13.67
N GLY A 128 -26.57 -11.07 -14.60
CA GLY A 128 -26.39 -11.46 -15.99
C GLY A 128 -25.62 -10.41 -16.79
N ILE A 129 -25.27 -10.76 -18.02
CA ILE A 129 -24.55 -9.91 -18.97
C ILE A 129 -25.15 -10.03 -20.38
N GLU A 130 -24.89 -9.03 -21.21
CA GLU A 130 -25.05 -9.07 -22.65
C GLU A 130 -23.68 -8.91 -23.32
N LYS A 131 -23.38 -9.75 -24.31
CA LYS A 131 -22.12 -9.67 -25.08
C LYS A 131 -22.32 -9.98 -26.55
N SER A 132 -21.46 -9.41 -27.39
CA SER A 132 -21.32 -9.73 -28.81
C SER A 132 -19.88 -10.14 -29.11
N GLY A 133 -19.66 -11.42 -29.42
CA GLY A 133 -18.31 -11.96 -29.61
C GLY A 133 -17.42 -11.76 -28.39
N ARG A 134 -16.34 -10.98 -28.57
CA ARG A 134 -15.34 -10.62 -27.54
C ARG A 134 -15.64 -9.30 -26.82
N GLN A 135 -16.80 -8.68 -27.07
CA GLN A 135 -17.15 -7.36 -26.55
C GLN A 135 -18.36 -7.47 -25.60
N LEU A 136 -18.18 -7.07 -24.34
CA LEU A 136 -19.29 -6.85 -23.40
C LEU A 136 -20.12 -5.64 -23.84
N GLN A 137 -21.44 -5.68 -23.64
CA GLN A 137 -22.37 -4.61 -24.04
C GLN A 137 -23.16 -4.05 -22.86
N ALA A 138 -23.64 -4.93 -21.96
CA ALA A 138 -24.43 -4.53 -20.81
C ALA A 138 -24.36 -5.53 -19.65
N VAL A 139 -24.78 -5.08 -18.47
CA VAL A 139 -24.92 -5.88 -17.25
C VAL A 139 -26.37 -5.78 -16.74
N HIS A 140 -26.92 -6.92 -16.33
CA HIS A 140 -28.17 -6.99 -15.58
C HIS A 140 -27.88 -7.14 -14.08
N ALA A 141 -28.50 -6.31 -13.25
CA ALA A 141 -28.33 -6.39 -11.80
C ALA A 141 -29.67 -6.26 -11.06
N PHE A 142 -29.71 -6.69 -9.81
CA PHE A 142 -30.90 -6.62 -8.96
C PHE A 142 -30.55 -6.11 -7.57
N ASN A 143 -31.37 -5.20 -7.06
CA ASN A 143 -31.28 -4.71 -5.70
C ASN A 143 -32.49 -5.19 -4.89
N ALA A 144 -32.21 -6.02 -3.88
CA ALA A 144 -33.26 -6.63 -3.07
C ALA A 144 -33.92 -5.65 -2.08
N ILE A 145 -33.25 -4.55 -1.73
CA ILE A 145 -33.74 -3.56 -0.75
C ILE A 145 -34.83 -2.69 -1.37
N ASN A 146 -34.62 -2.22 -2.60
CA ASN A 146 -35.59 -1.40 -3.32
C ASN A 146 -36.39 -2.20 -4.38
N GLN A 147 -36.13 -3.50 -4.48
CA GLN A 147 -36.77 -4.41 -5.43
C GLN A 147 -36.69 -3.94 -6.89
N THR A 148 -35.58 -3.35 -7.29
CA THR A 148 -35.37 -2.78 -8.65
C THR A 148 -34.35 -3.60 -9.44
N ARG A 149 -34.68 -3.85 -10.71
CA ARG A 149 -33.76 -4.40 -11.71
C ARG A 149 -33.04 -3.27 -12.40
N TYR A 150 -31.74 -3.43 -12.63
CA TYR A 150 -30.92 -2.48 -13.37
C TYR A 150 -30.43 -3.13 -14.66
N HIS A 151 -30.47 -2.36 -15.74
CA HIS A 151 -29.80 -2.68 -17.00
C HIS A 151 -28.80 -1.57 -17.27
N VAL A 152 -27.51 -1.90 -17.26
CA VAL A 152 -26.44 -0.92 -17.38
C VAL A 152 -25.63 -1.21 -18.63
N SER A 153 -25.71 -0.33 -19.62
CA SER A 153 -24.89 -0.38 -20.82
C SER A 153 -23.61 0.43 -20.64
N ALA A 154 -22.48 -0.11 -21.13
CA ALA A 154 -21.19 0.57 -21.06
C ALA A 154 -20.28 0.17 -22.23
N ARG A 155 -19.23 0.96 -22.48
CA ARG A 155 -18.22 0.64 -23.50
C ARG A 155 -17.03 -0.11 -22.94
N GLN A 156 -16.60 0.25 -21.73
CA GLN A 156 -15.51 -0.41 -21.00
C GLN A 156 -16.04 -1.03 -19.72
N PHE A 157 -15.52 -2.21 -19.38
CA PHE A 157 -15.93 -2.96 -18.19
C PHE A 157 -14.71 -3.26 -17.34
N ILE A 158 -14.87 -3.10 -16.02
CA ILE A 158 -13.86 -3.45 -15.04
C ILE A 158 -14.47 -4.49 -14.11
N ASP A 159 -13.87 -5.68 -14.09
CA ASP A 159 -14.17 -6.66 -13.06
C ASP A 159 -13.23 -6.44 -11.86
N ALA A 160 -13.83 -5.97 -10.78
CA ALA A 160 -13.22 -5.85 -9.45
C ALA A 160 -14.00 -6.68 -8.42
N SER A 161 -14.88 -7.58 -8.87
CA SER A 161 -15.67 -8.43 -7.99
C SER A 161 -14.76 -9.48 -7.38
N GLY A 162 -14.95 -9.84 -6.11
CA GLY A 162 -14.02 -10.75 -5.42
C GLY A 162 -13.86 -12.14 -6.07
N ASP A 163 -14.80 -12.53 -6.93
CA ASP A 163 -14.87 -13.84 -7.60
C ASP A 163 -14.86 -13.76 -9.13
N GLY A 164 -14.73 -12.55 -9.70
CA GLY A 164 -14.72 -12.31 -11.15
C GLY A 164 -16.01 -12.66 -11.85
N VAL A 165 -17.13 -12.12 -11.35
CA VAL A 165 -18.48 -12.34 -11.84
C VAL A 165 -18.63 -11.95 -13.31
N LEU A 166 -18.11 -10.79 -13.73
CA LEU A 166 -18.22 -10.35 -15.12
C LEU A 166 -17.37 -11.25 -16.03
N GLY A 167 -16.11 -11.48 -15.66
CA GLY A 167 -15.21 -12.35 -16.43
C GLY A 167 -15.77 -13.77 -16.56
N TYR A 168 -16.29 -14.33 -15.47
CA TYR A 168 -16.89 -15.67 -15.47
C TYR A 168 -18.13 -15.74 -16.37
N LEU A 169 -19.10 -14.83 -16.19
CA LEU A 169 -20.33 -14.81 -17.00
C LEU A 169 -20.06 -14.53 -18.48
N ALA A 170 -19.01 -13.77 -18.78
CA ALA A 170 -18.60 -13.48 -20.15
C ALA A 170 -17.81 -14.62 -20.83
N GLY A 171 -17.43 -15.66 -20.07
CA GLY A 171 -16.66 -16.80 -20.57
C GLY A 171 -15.17 -16.51 -20.74
N ALA A 172 -14.61 -15.59 -19.94
CA ALA A 172 -13.18 -15.31 -19.95
C ALA A 172 -12.38 -16.49 -19.37
N ALA A 173 -11.24 -16.79 -19.98
CA ALA A 173 -10.35 -17.85 -19.50
C ALA A 173 -9.76 -17.48 -18.13
N HIS A 174 -9.77 -18.45 -17.21
CA HIS A 174 -9.26 -18.28 -15.86
C HIS A 174 -8.68 -19.59 -15.31
N ARG A 175 -7.88 -19.47 -14.26
CA ARG A 175 -7.31 -20.54 -13.45
C ARG A 175 -7.90 -20.52 -12.05
N VAL A 176 -7.87 -21.68 -11.40
CA VAL A 176 -8.27 -21.88 -10.01
C VAL A 176 -7.27 -22.83 -9.38
N GLY A 177 -6.80 -22.48 -8.18
CA GLY A 177 -5.81 -23.26 -7.45
C GLY A 177 -4.40 -23.15 -8.02
N ALA A 178 -3.46 -23.97 -7.55
CA ALA A 178 -2.05 -23.81 -7.87
C ALA A 178 -1.59 -24.51 -9.15
N GLU A 179 -0.67 -23.85 -9.85
CA GLU A 179 0.08 -24.40 -10.98
C GLU A 179 1.19 -25.35 -10.49
N SER A 180 1.62 -26.28 -11.34
CA SER A 180 2.69 -27.23 -10.98
C SER A 180 4.07 -26.60 -11.16
N VAL A 181 5.08 -27.18 -10.49
CA VAL A 181 6.48 -26.75 -10.63
C VAL A 181 6.94 -26.87 -12.09
N GLU A 182 6.49 -27.89 -12.82
CA GLU A 182 6.89 -28.14 -14.20
C GLU A 182 6.36 -27.09 -15.19
N GLU A 183 5.24 -26.43 -14.88
CA GLU A 183 4.62 -25.45 -15.77
C GLU A 183 5.39 -24.12 -15.78
N PHE A 184 5.85 -23.65 -14.62
CA PHE A 184 6.46 -22.31 -14.47
C PHE A 184 7.83 -22.29 -13.77
N GLY A 185 8.34 -23.43 -13.31
CA GLY A 185 9.59 -23.50 -12.54
C GLY A 185 9.50 -22.83 -11.17
N GLU A 186 8.29 -22.60 -10.64
CA GLU A 186 8.06 -21.94 -9.36
C GLU A 186 8.36 -22.90 -8.20
N LYS A 187 9.49 -22.69 -7.54
CA LYS A 187 9.95 -23.57 -6.45
C LYS A 187 9.07 -23.51 -5.19
N MET A 188 8.18 -22.54 -5.08
CA MET A 188 7.18 -22.44 -4.01
C MET A 188 5.84 -23.05 -4.38
N ALA A 189 5.66 -23.61 -5.59
CA ALA A 189 4.41 -24.26 -5.94
C ALA A 189 4.07 -25.34 -4.90
N PRO A 190 2.85 -25.32 -4.31
CA PRO A 190 2.52 -26.19 -3.21
C PRO A 190 2.37 -27.64 -3.66
N GLY A 191 2.82 -28.57 -2.81
CA GLY A 191 2.54 -29.99 -2.99
C GLY A 191 1.16 -30.37 -2.44
N GLU A 192 0.69 -31.58 -2.77
CA GLU A 192 -0.63 -32.11 -2.35
C GLU A 192 -0.91 -31.99 -0.84
N HIS A 193 0.11 -32.21 0.00
CA HIS A 193 -0.04 -32.12 1.46
C HIS A 193 -0.26 -30.67 1.94
N PHE A 194 0.27 -29.67 1.25
CA PHE A 194 0.00 -28.27 1.54
C PHE A 194 -1.35 -27.81 0.97
N GLY A 195 -1.67 -28.32 -0.23
CA GLY A 195 -2.89 -28.03 -0.97
C GLY A 195 -2.79 -26.82 -1.87
N HIS A 196 -3.77 -26.72 -2.78
CA HIS A 196 -3.66 -25.91 -3.98
C HIS A 196 -4.47 -24.60 -3.93
N LYS A 197 -5.19 -24.30 -2.85
CA LYS A 197 -5.92 -23.03 -2.69
C LYS A 197 -5.78 -22.47 -1.28
N LEU A 198 -5.95 -21.16 -1.16
CA LEU A 198 -6.09 -20.46 0.12
C LEU A 198 -7.54 -20.50 0.61
N GLY A 199 -7.73 -20.67 1.93
CA GLY A 199 -9.05 -20.72 2.55
C GLY A 199 -9.70 -19.36 2.76
N HIS A 200 -10.82 -19.35 3.47
CA HIS A 200 -11.43 -18.11 3.98
C HIS A 200 -11.11 -17.93 5.45
N SER A 201 -10.90 -16.69 5.88
CA SER A 201 -10.67 -16.36 7.29
C SER A 201 -11.93 -15.76 7.93
N ILE A 202 -12.17 -16.07 9.20
CA ILE A 202 -13.19 -15.37 10.00
C ILE A 202 -12.66 -15.17 11.43
N TYR A 203 -12.94 -14.02 12.03
CA TYR A 203 -12.48 -13.71 13.38
C TYR A 203 -13.52 -12.89 14.14
N PHE A 204 -13.19 -12.55 15.38
CA PHE A 204 -14.08 -11.86 16.31
C PHE A 204 -13.35 -10.73 17.01
N TYR A 205 -14.13 -9.79 17.53
CA TYR A 205 -13.68 -8.78 18.47
C TYR A 205 -14.28 -8.97 19.85
N THR A 206 -13.46 -8.76 20.87
CA THR A 206 -13.88 -8.77 22.28
C THR A 206 -13.80 -7.37 22.86
N LYS A 207 -14.60 -7.14 23.91
CA LYS A 207 -14.51 -5.97 24.77
C LYS A 207 -14.59 -6.37 26.24
N ARG A 208 -14.01 -5.54 27.10
CA ARG A 208 -14.10 -5.73 28.55
C ARG A 208 -15.36 -5.05 29.09
N SER A 209 -16.01 -5.72 30.03
CA SER A 209 -17.18 -5.23 30.76
C SER A 209 -16.83 -5.00 32.23
N ALA A 210 -17.68 -4.26 32.94
CA ALA A 210 -17.45 -3.95 34.36
C ALA A 210 -17.63 -5.17 35.27
N GLU A 211 -18.57 -6.06 34.92
CA GLU A 211 -18.95 -7.24 35.69
C GLU A 211 -18.61 -8.53 34.93
N PRO A 212 -18.48 -9.68 35.60
CA PRO A 212 -18.33 -10.99 34.96
C PRO A 212 -19.42 -11.27 33.92
N VAL A 213 -19.02 -11.81 32.76
CA VAL A 213 -19.95 -12.21 31.70
C VAL A 213 -19.96 -13.73 31.58
N ARG A 214 -21.11 -14.35 31.85
CA ARG A 214 -21.30 -15.78 31.64
C ARG A 214 -21.51 -16.05 30.14
N PHE A 215 -20.73 -16.97 29.58
CA PHE A 215 -20.92 -17.45 28.21
C PHE A 215 -21.39 -18.91 28.21
N ILE A 216 -22.45 -19.18 27.46
CA ILE A 216 -22.93 -20.54 27.20
C ILE A 216 -22.72 -20.79 25.70
N PRO A 217 -21.81 -21.70 25.30
CA PRO A 217 -21.50 -21.90 23.90
C PRO A 217 -22.70 -22.47 23.15
N PRO A 218 -22.93 -22.07 21.88
CA PRO A 218 -23.97 -22.66 21.07
C PRO A 218 -23.70 -24.15 20.84
N GLY A 219 -24.76 -24.93 20.56
CA GLY A 219 -24.68 -26.38 20.36
C GLY A 219 -23.67 -26.78 19.27
N PHE A 220 -23.52 -25.96 18.23
CA PHE A 220 -22.63 -26.20 17.09
C PHE A 220 -21.17 -25.74 17.29
N ALA A 221 -20.82 -25.08 18.40
CA ALA A 221 -19.44 -24.70 18.67
C ALA A 221 -18.52 -25.93 18.74
N LEU A 222 -17.28 -25.79 18.25
CA LEU A 222 -16.27 -26.84 18.30
C LEU A 222 -16.05 -27.27 19.76
N LYS A 223 -16.25 -28.57 20.05
CA LYS A 223 -16.24 -29.12 21.42
C LYS A 223 -14.85 -29.48 21.91
N ASP A 224 -14.00 -29.96 21.00
CA ASP A 224 -12.62 -30.30 21.31
C ASP A 224 -11.68 -29.28 20.66
N ILE A 225 -11.11 -28.40 21.47
CA ILE A 225 -10.17 -27.38 21.01
C ILE A 225 -8.86 -28.01 20.48
N GLN A 226 -8.51 -29.22 20.90
CA GLN A 226 -7.27 -29.90 20.49
C GLN A 226 -7.29 -30.31 19.01
N ALA A 227 -8.48 -30.32 18.39
CA ALA A 227 -8.61 -30.46 16.93
C ALA A 227 -7.86 -29.35 16.17
N ILE A 228 -7.64 -28.18 16.78
CA ILE A 228 -6.80 -27.12 16.24
C ILE A 228 -5.38 -27.33 16.78
N PRO A 229 -4.39 -27.82 15.99
CA PRO A 229 -3.07 -28.19 16.53
C PRO A 229 -2.34 -27.03 17.21
N ARG A 230 -2.66 -25.79 16.81
CA ARG A 230 -2.05 -24.55 17.30
C ARG A 230 -2.87 -23.85 18.39
N TYR A 231 -3.85 -24.50 19.02
CA TYR A 231 -4.71 -23.87 20.03
C TYR A 231 -3.93 -23.21 21.19
N LYS A 232 -2.74 -23.70 21.52
CA LYS A 232 -1.87 -23.12 22.55
C LYS A 232 -1.34 -21.71 22.24
N ARG A 233 -1.52 -21.23 21.00
CA ARG A 233 -1.21 -19.84 20.61
C ARG A 233 -2.31 -18.87 21.01
N LEU A 234 -3.48 -19.35 21.41
CA LEU A 234 -4.60 -18.51 21.81
C LEU A 234 -4.31 -17.82 23.14
N THR A 235 -4.64 -16.53 23.22
CA THR A 235 -4.63 -15.74 24.46
C THR A 235 -5.94 -14.94 24.56
N SER A 236 -6.27 -14.49 25.76
CA SER A 236 -7.39 -13.59 26.05
C SER A 236 -7.24 -12.21 25.39
N GLU A 237 -6.04 -11.86 24.93
CA GLU A 237 -5.70 -10.57 24.32
C GLU A 237 -5.83 -10.58 22.78
N LEU A 238 -5.86 -11.76 22.15
CA LEU A 238 -5.99 -11.84 20.68
C LEU A 238 -7.32 -11.26 20.23
N ASN A 239 -7.26 -10.39 19.23
CA ASN A 239 -8.43 -9.67 18.75
C ASN A 239 -8.33 -9.41 17.25
N GLY A 240 -9.47 -9.46 16.56
CA GLY A 240 -9.59 -9.05 15.17
C GLY A 240 -8.60 -9.75 14.25
N CYS A 241 -7.83 -8.95 13.54
CA CYS A 241 -6.85 -9.42 12.56
C CYS A 241 -5.71 -10.24 13.16
N ASP A 242 -5.46 -10.25 14.48
CA ASP A 242 -4.48 -11.18 15.09
C ASP A 242 -4.88 -12.66 14.89
N LEU A 243 -6.16 -12.88 14.62
CA LEU A 243 -6.78 -14.17 14.35
C LEU A 243 -6.90 -14.45 12.84
N TRP A 244 -6.10 -13.78 12.00
CA TRP A 244 -6.10 -13.98 10.53
C TRP A 244 -5.92 -15.45 10.10
N TRP A 245 -5.33 -16.27 10.96
CA TRP A 245 -5.07 -17.69 10.75
C TRP A 245 -6.26 -18.60 11.14
N LEU A 246 -7.34 -18.05 11.70
CA LEU A 246 -8.63 -18.72 11.81
C LEU A 246 -9.26 -18.84 10.42
N GLU A 247 -8.69 -19.76 9.66
CA GLU A 247 -8.92 -19.99 8.25
C GLU A 247 -9.27 -21.44 7.98
N TRP A 248 -10.13 -21.68 6.99
CA TRP A 248 -10.49 -23.02 6.53
C TRP A 248 -11.10 -22.96 5.11
N GLY A 249 -11.17 -24.10 4.44
CA GLY A 249 -11.90 -24.26 3.17
C GLY A 249 -11.05 -24.27 1.91
N GLY A 250 -9.72 -24.23 2.00
CA GLY A 250 -8.83 -24.29 0.84
C GLY A 250 -8.90 -25.62 0.07
N ARG A 251 -9.47 -26.67 0.66
CA ARG A 251 -9.76 -27.95 -0.02
C ARG A 251 -11.09 -27.97 -0.80
N LEU A 252 -11.91 -26.94 -0.67
CA LEU A 252 -13.25 -26.87 -1.24
C LEU A 252 -13.30 -25.93 -2.46
N ASP A 253 -14.47 -25.85 -3.09
CA ASP A 253 -14.77 -24.74 -4.00
C ASP A 253 -15.04 -23.45 -3.19
N THR A 254 -14.04 -22.56 -3.16
CA THR A 254 -14.11 -21.29 -2.42
C THR A 254 -15.20 -20.35 -2.92
N VAL A 255 -15.81 -20.60 -4.08
CA VAL A 255 -16.95 -19.83 -4.60
C VAL A 255 -18.26 -20.52 -4.25
N HIS A 256 -18.46 -21.76 -4.71
CA HIS A 256 -19.74 -22.45 -4.62
C HIS A 256 -20.04 -23.04 -3.24
N GLU A 257 -19.01 -23.36 -2.44
CA GLU A 257 -19.14 -23.94 -1.10
C GLU A 257 -18.86 -22.92 0.01
N SER A 258 -18.88 -21.62 -0.30
CA SER A 258 -18.57 -20.54 0.64
C SER A 258 -19.44 -20.57 1.92
N GLU A 259 -20.72 -20.97 1.80
CA GLU A 259 -21.61 -21.10 2.95
C GLU A 259 -21.25 -22.30 3.85
N THR A 260 -20.83 -23.43 3.26
CA THR A 260 -20.27 -24.57 4.01
C THR A 260 -19.01 -24.15 4.76
N ILE A 261 -18.10 -23.44 4.08
CA ILE A 261 -16.88 -22.89 4.67
C ILE A 261 -17.20 -21.97 5.85
N LYS A 262 -18.17 -21.06 5.68
CA LYS A 262 -18.60 -20.14 6.75
C LYS A 262 -19.12 -20.86 7.98
N TRP A 263 -19.98 -21.88 7.81
CA TRP A 263 -20.54 -22.61 8.95
C TRP A 263 -19.47 -23.34 9.77
N GLU A 264 -18.48 -23.94 9.09
CA GLU A 264 -17.35 -24.57 9.78
C GLU A 264 -16.48 -23.54 10.49
N LEU A 265 -16.22 -22.40 9.86
CA LEU A 265 -15.48 -21.29 10.48
C LEU A 265 -16.21 -20.68 11.69
N TRP A 266 -17.54 -20.59 11.68
CA TRP A 266 -18.31 -20.21 12.87
C TRP A 266 -18.21 -21.25 13.98
N LYS A 267 -18.30 -22.54 13.65
CA LYS A 267 -18.05 -23.61 14.62
C LYS A 267 -16.68 -23.46 15.28
N ILE A 268 -15.64 -23.17 14.49
CA ILE A 268 -14.28 -22.90 14.97
C ILE A 268 -14.24 -21.66 15.88
N VAL A 269 -14.72 -20.50 15.42
CA VAL A 269 -14.68 -19.25 16.19
C VAL A 269 -15.40 -19.38 17.53
N TRP A 270 -16.59 -19.96 17.55
CA TRP A 270 -17.34 -20.11 18.79
C TRP A 270 -16.72 -21.15 19.73
N GLY A 271 -16.00 -22.16 19.22
CA GLY A 271 -15.22 -23.07 20.05
C GLY A 271 -13.94 -22.45 20.60
N VAL A 272 -13.26 -21.61 19.80
CA VAL A 272 -12.12 -20.80 20.27
C VAL A 272 -12.55 -19.86 21.39
N TRP A 273 -13.68 -19.16 21.22
CA TRP A 273 -14.21 -18.29 22.27
C TRP A 273 -14.65 -19.07 23.51
N ASP A 274 -15.28 -20.24 23.35
CA ASP A 274 -15.63 -21.12 24.47
C ASP A 274 -14.39 -21.55 25.26
N TYR A 275 -13.34 -21.96 24.56
CA TYR A 275 -12.06 -22.29 25.20
C TYR A 275 -11.48 -21.10 25.96
N ILE A 276 -11.45 -19.90 25.35
CA ILE A 276 -10.97 -18.70 26.04
C ILE A 276 -11.81 -18.39 27.28
N LYS A 277 -13.14 -18.54 27.19
CA LYS A 277 -14.06 -18.05 28.22
C LYS A 277 -14.33 -19.03 29.36
N ASN A 278 -14.30 -20.34 29.08
CA ASN A 278 -14.82 -21.37 29.97
C ASN A 278 -13.81 -22.46 30.35
N SER A 279 -12.60 -22.49 29.75
CA SER A 279 -11.60 -23.53 30.08
C SER A 279 -10.97 -23.37 31.47
N GLY A 280 -10.96 -22.15 32.02
CA GLY A 280 -10.22 -21.81 33.23
C GLY A 280 -8.75 -21.43 32.99
N GLU A 281 -8.25 -21.54 31.75
CA GLU A 281 -6.85 -21.22 31.39
C GLU A 281 -6.58 -19.70 31.28
N PHE A 282 -7.64 -18.88 31.18
CA PHE A 282 -7.54 -17.43 30.98
C PHE A 282 -8.33 -16.69 32.08
N PRO A 283 -7.77 -16.48 33.28
CA PRO A 283 -8.48 -15.86 34.40
C PRO A 283 -9.05 -14.48 34.09
N ASP A 284 -8.30 -13.70 33.33
CA ASP A 284 -8.62 -12.35 32.88
C ASP A 284 -9.73 -12.29 31.81
N ALA A 285 -10.18 -13.44 31.30
CA ALA A 285 -11.33 -13.56 30.42
C ALA A 285 -12.69 -13.45 31.16
N GLU A 286 -12.73 -13.49 32.49
CA GLU A 286 -13.97 -13.43 33.29
C GLU A 286 -14.93 -12.30 32.87
N ASN A 287 -14.37 -11.10 32.67
CA ASN A 287 -15.11 -9.88 32.33
C ASN A 287 -15.09 -9.55 30.83
N LEU A 288 -14.61 -10.46 29.98
CA LEU A 288 -14.64 -10.26 28.53
C LEU A 288 -15.97 -10.73 27.93
N THR A 289 -16.47 -9.97 26.96
CA THR A 289 -17.61 -10.36 26.11
C THR A 289 -17.25 -10.18 24.64
N ILE A 290 -17.90 -10.95 23.78
CA ILE A 290 -17.86 -10.72 22.34
C ILE A 290 -18.53 -9.39 22.02
N GLU A 291 -17.86 -8.58 21.22
CA GLU A 291 -18.38 -7.35 20.62
C GLU A 291 -18.85 -7.59 19.18
N TRP A 292 -18.12 -8.40 18.41
CA TRP A 292 -18.40 -8.66 17.01
C TRP A 292 -17.84 -10.01 16.59
N VAL A 293 -18.50 -10.68 15.64
CA VAL A 293 -18.00 -11.85 14.92
C VAL A 293 -18.25 -11.61 13.45
N GLY A 294 -17.29 -11.94 12.59
CA GLY A 294 -17.47 -11.87 11.15
C GLY A 294 -18.72 -12.63 10.71
N LEU A 295 -19.61 -11.96 9.97
CA LEU A 295 -20.81 -12.58 9.41
C LEU A 295 -20.56 -13.14 8.01
N ILE A 296 -19.48 -12.68 7.38
CA ILE A 296 -19.01 -13.11 6.07
C ILE A 296 -17.52 -13.39 6.21
N PRO A 297 -17.04 -14.54 5.72
CA PRO A 297 -15.64 -14.85 5.82
C PRO A 297 -14.84 -14.07 4.75
N GLY A 298 -13.68 -13.58 5.14
CA GLY A 298 -12.73 -12.96 4.23
C GLY A 298 -12.12 -14.01 3.32
N LYS A 299 -12.62 -14.10 2.08
CA LYS A 299 -12.05 -14.98 1.06
C LYS A 299 -10.64 -14.52 0.70
N ARG A 300 -9.69 -15.43 0.46
CA ARG A 300 -8.33 -15.09 -0.01
C ARG A 300 -8.16 -15.29 -1.51
N GLU A 301 -8.63 -16.42 -2.03
CA GLU A 301 -8.43 -16.85 -3.41
C GLU A 301 -9.73 -17.37 -4.04
N SER A 302 -9.89 -17.12 -5.34
CA SER A 302 -10.99 -17.63 -6.16
C SER A 302 -10.49 -17.91 -7.59
N ARG A 303 -10.87 -17.06 -8.55
CA ARG A 303 -10.49 -17.15 -9.97
C ARG A 303 -9.40 -16.14 -10.29
N ARG A 304 -8.34 -16.60 -10.94
CA ARG A 304 -7.31 -15.72 -11.56
C ARG A 304 -7.50 -15.74 -13.07
N PHE A 305 -7.82 -14.60 -13.65
CA PHE A 305 -8.14 -14.51 -15.09
C PHE A 305 -6.87 -14.38 -15.92
N LEU A 306 -6.93 -14.83 -17.17
CA LEU A 306 -5.77 -14.80 -18.06
C LEU A 306 -5.70 -13.49 -18.83
N GLY A 307 -4.61 -12.76 -18.63
CA GLY A 307 -4.16 -11.66 -19.49
C GLY A 307 -3.12 -12.14 -20.51
N ASP A 308 -2.46 -11.19 -21.18
CA ASP A 308 -1.41 -11.49 -22.16
C ASP A 308 -0.08 -11.88 -21.51
N THR A 309 0.05 -11.67 -20.20
CA THR A 309 1.14 -12.21 -19.39
C THR A 309 0.60 -12.73 -18.06
N LEU A 310 1.33 -13.64 -17.42
CA LEU A 310 1.11 -14.01 -16.02
C LEU A 310 2.27 -13.48 -15.20
N LEU A 311 1.98 -12.83 -14.08
CA LEU A 311 2.99 -12.56 -13.04
C LEU A 311 3.35 -13.88 -12.35
N CYS A 312 4.64 -14.20 -12.23
CA CYS A 312 5.14 -15.41 -11.56
C CYS A 312 6.08 -15.11 -10.38
N GLN A 313 6.48 -16.16 -9.65
CA GLN A 313 7.37 -16.09 -8.49
C GLN A 313 8.66 -15.34 -8.80
N GLN A 314 9.27 -15.62 -9.95
CA GLN A 314 10.55 -15.05 -10.35
C GLN A 314 10.42 -13.53 -10.54
N ASP A 315 9.31 -13.05 -11.10
CA ASP A 315 9.08 -11.61 -11.24
C ASP A 315 9.09 -10.88 -9.89
N ILE A 316 8.64 -11.56 -8.82
CA ILE A 316 8.62 -11.03 -7.47
C ILE A 316 10.00 -11.11 -6.82
N VAL A 317 10.62 -12.30 -6.82
CA VAL A 317 11.87 -12.54 -6.11
C VAL A 317 13.04 -11.82 -6.78
N GLU A 318 13.13 -11.92 -8.10
CA GLU A 318 14.19 -11.33 -8.92
C GLU A 318 13.88 -9.87 -9.29
N GLN A 319 12.66 -9.39 -8.98
CA GLN A 319 12.20 -8.02 -9.18
C GLN A 319 12.25 -7.58 -10.65
N HIS A 320 11.87 -8.48 -11.56
CA HIS A 320 11.95 -8.26 -12.99
C HIS A 320 11.31 -6.94 -13.43
N ASP A 321 11.95 -6.35 -14.43
CA ASP A 321 11.45 -5.17 -15.11
C ASP A 321 10.54 -5.54 -16.27
N HIS A 322 9.43 -4.81 -16.37
CA HIS A 322 8.52 -4.90 -17.50
C HIS A 322 8.44 -3.53 -18.18
N TYR A 323 8.50 -3.51 -19.52
CA TYR A 323 8.35 -2.26 -20.28
C TYR A 323 6.99 -1.62 -20.02
N ASP A 324 5.97 -2.45 -19.74
CA ASP A 324 4.61 -2.10 -19.42
C ASP A 324 4.32 -2.09 -17.90
N ALA A 325 5.34 -1.91 -17.05
CA ALA A 325 5.14 -1.75 -15.61
C ALA A 325 4.25 -0.54 -15.31
N VAL A 326 3.15 -0.75 -14.58
CA VAL A 326 2.15 0.29 -14.24
C VAL A 326 1.81 0.34 -12.76
N ALA A 327 2.23 -0.67 -11.99
CA ALA A 327 2.04 -0.76 -10.56
C ALA A 327 3.18 -1.57 -9.93
N TYR A 328 3.08 -1.81 -8.62
CA TYR A 328 4.07 -2.54 -7.85
C TYR A 328 3.46 -3.23 -6.63
N GLY A 329 4.23 -4.15 -6.05
CA GLY A 329 3.94 -4.74 -4.76
C GLY A 329 5.21 -4.89 -3.92
N GLY A 330 5.02 -5.24 -2.66
CA GLY A 330 6.13 -5.44 -1.72
C GLY A 330 5.77 -6.28 -0.50
N TRP A 331 4.61 -6.93 -0.49
CA TRP A 331 4.28 -7.91 0.53
C TRP A 331 5.12 -9.18 0.34
N SER A 332 5.20 -10.02 1.36
CA SER A 332 5.77 -11.36 1.19
C SER A 332 4.90 -12.21 0.28
N ILE A 333 5.47 -13.18 -0.41
CA ILE A 333 4.72 -14.32 -0.92
C ILE A 333 4.20 -15.09 0.31
N ASP A 334 2.90 -14.95 0.62
CA ASP A 334 2.26 -15.50 1.82
C ASP A 334 1.29 -16.65 1.48
N LEU A 335 1.80 -17.89 1.50
CA LEU A 335 1.02 -19.08 1.15
C LEU A 335 0.46 -19.76 2.40
N HIS A 336 -0.80 -20.16 2.35
CA HIS A 336 -1.53 -20.75 3.48
C HIS A 336 -1.84 -22.23 3.19
N PRO A 337 -1.73 -23.12 4.20
CA PRO A 337 -2.12 -24.51 4.01
C PRO A 337 -3.63 -24.61 3.80
N ALA A 338 -4.05 -25.41 2.82
CA ALA A 338 -5.45 -25.52 2.41
C ALA A 338 -6.38 -26.08 3.52
N ASP A 339 -5.83 -26.86 4.45
CA ASP A 339 -6.54 -27.40 5.61
C ASP A 339 -6.72 -26.37 6.74
N GLY A 340 -6.12 -25.17 6.61
CA GLY A 340 -6.35 -24.03 7.48
C GLY A 340 -5.99 -24.32 8.94
N VAL A 341 -6.92 -24.06 9.87
CA VAL A 341 -6.71 -24.27 11.31
C VAL A 341 -6.37 -25.70 11.69
N TYR A 342 -6.82 -26.69 10.90
CA TYR A 342 -6.60 -28.12 11.15
C TYR A 342 -5.26 -28.64 10.64
N SER A 343 -4.51 -27.82 9.89
CA SER A 343 -3.17 -28.16 9.41
C SER A 343 -2.14 -28.22 10.54
N GLU A 344 -1.21 -29.18 10.46
CA GLU A 344 -0.02 -29.27 11.31
C GLU A 344 1.09 -28.28 10.91
N HIS A 345 1.10 -27.80 9.67
CA HIS A 345 2.00 -26.72 9.21
C HIS A 345 1.77 -25.42 10.00
N ASP A 346 2.62 -24.40 9.81
CA ASP A 346 2.33 -23.07 10.35
C ASP A 346 1.18 -22.39 9.58
N GLY A 347 0.58 -21.34 10.17
CA GLY A 347 -0.62 -20.70 9.60
C GLY A 347 -0.39 -20.06 8.23
N CYS A 348 0.88 -19.79 7.91
CA CYS A 348 1.32 -19.26 6.64
C CYS A 348 2.84 -19.52 6.48
N ARG A 349 3.28 -19.75 5.25
CA ARG A 349 4.69 -19.71 4.81
C ARG A 349 4.92 -18.39 4.09
N GLN A 350 5.89 -17.61 4.56
CA GLN A 350 6.14 -16.24 4.10
C GLN A 350 7.58 -16.08 3.64
N PHE A 351 7.77 -15.59 2.41
CA PHE A 351 9.07 -15.17 1.89
C PHE A 351 8.99 -13.78 1.29
N HIS A 352 9.97 -12.94 1.61
CA HIS A 352 10.10 -11.58 1.12
C HIS A 352 11.11 -11.52 -0.03
N SER A 353 10.83 -10.67 -1.01
CA SER A 353 11.83 -10.14 -1.93
C SER A 353 12.73 -9.12 -1.21
N LYS A 354 13.90 -8.81 -1.78
CA LYS A 354 14.85 -7.83 -1.21
C LYS A 354 14.39 -6.36 -1.30
N GLY A 355 13.21 -6.11 -1.88
CA GLY A 355 12.73 -4.83 -2.38
C GLY A 355 11.42 -5.00 -3.16
N THR A 356 10.83 -3.90 -3.64
CA THR A 356 9.56 -3.92 -4.39
C THR A 356 9.69 -4.50 -5.81
N TYR A 357 8.68 -5.21 -6.27
CA TYR A 357 8.56 -5.73 -7.64
C TYR A 357 7.52 -4.95 -8.44
N THR A 358 7.60 -4.99 -9.77
CA THR A 358 6.65 -4.29 -10.66
C THR A 358 5.55 -5.23 -11.17
N ILE A 359 4.39 -4.67 -11.52
CA ILE A 359 3.26 -5.41 -12.08
C ILE A 359 2.99 -4.87 -13.50
N PRO A 360 3.04 -5.71 -14.54
CA PRO A 360 2.83 -5.30 -15.93
C PRO A 360 1.34 -5.08 -16.24
N PHE A 361 1.04 -4.11 -17.11
CA PHE A 361 -0.32 -3.80 -17.53
C PHE A 361 -1.00 -4.98 -18.24
N ARG A 362 -0.23 -5.80 -18.97
CA ARG A 362 -0.71 -7.03 -19.62
C ARG A 362 -1.28 -8.08 -18.66
N ALA A 363 -1.06 -7.95 -17.35
CA ALA A 363 -1.68 -8.78 -16.33
C ALA A 363 -3.06 -8.27 -15.85
N LEU A 364 -3.48 -7.07 -16.29
CA LEU A 364 -4.63 -6.32 -15.76
C LEU A 364 -5.80 -6.20 -16.75
N TYR A 365 -5.81 -6.99 -17.82
CA TYR A 365 -6.94 -7.08 -18.73
C TYR A 365 -7.13 -8.52 -19.23
N SER A 366 -8.34 -8.82 -19.69
CA SER A 366 -8.65 -10.15 -20.20
C SER A 366 -8.09 -10.34 -21.60
N ARG A 367 -7.34 -11.41 -21.83
CA ARG A 367 -6.97 -11.80 -23.21
C ARG A 367 -8.16 -12.32 -24.02
N SER A 368 -9.25 -12.68 -23.34
CA SER A 368 -10.46 -13.26 -23.95
C SER A 368 -11.46 -12.20 -24.44
N LEU A 369 -11.45 -11.01 -23.86
CA LEU A 369 -12.40 -9.94 -24.16
C LEU A 369 -11.68 -8.62 -24.38
N ASP A 370 -12.16 -7.86 -25.35
CA ASP A 370 -11.44 -6.69 -25.88
C ASP A 370 -11.72 -5.41 -25.07
N ASN A 371 -12.70 -5.45 -24.15
CA ASN A 371 -13.13 -4.32 -23.33
C ASN A 371 -13.34 -4.68 -21.85
N LEU A 372 -12.66 -5.73 -21.36
CA LEU A 372 -12.69 -6.13 -19.95
C LEU A 372 -11.31 -5.96 -19.31
N LEU A 373 -11.20 -5.02 -18.37
CA LEU A 373 -10.07 -4.92 -17.46
C LEU A 373 -10.34 -5.70 -16.17
N LEU A 374 -9.25 -6.16 -15.54
CA LEU A 374 -9.24 -7.03 -14.38
C LEU A 374 -8.42 -6.38 -13.28
N THR A 375 -8.94 -6.32 -12.06
CA THR A 375 -8.20 -5.74 -10.94
C THR A 375 -8.47 -6.44 -9.61
N GLY A 376 -7.73 -6.04 -8.59
CA GLY A 376 -7.72 -6.68 -7.29
C GLY A 376 -7.20 -8.12 -7.38
N ARG A 377 -8.01 -9.07 -6.93
CA ARG A 377 -7.60 -10.47 -6.80
C ARG A 377 -7.81 -11.30 -8.07
N LEU A 378 -8.26 -10.65 -9.14
CA LEU A 378 -8.63 -11.30 -10.40
C LEU A 378 -7.52 -11.28 -11.45
N ILE A 379 -6.43 -10.58 -11.17
CA ILE A 379 -5.35 -10.34 -12.13
C ILE A 379 -4.69 -11.63 -12.59
N SER A 380 -4.00 -11.53 -13.73
CA SER A 380 -3.26 -12.64 -14.32
C SER A 380 -1.95 -12.89 -13.57
N ALA A 381 -1.99 -13.85 -12.65
CA ALA A 381 -0.85 -14.27 -11.85
C ALA A 381 -0.92 -15.79 -11.58
N THR A 382 0.23 -16.41 -11.35
CA THR A 382 0.31 -17.75 -10.76
C THR A 382 -0.16 -17.73 -9.30
N HIS A 383 -0.49 -18.87 -8.71
CA HIS A 383 -0.86 -19.00 -7.30
C HIS A 383 0.23 -18.49 -6.37
N VAL A 384 1.49 -18.75 -6.71
CA VAL A 384 2.63 -18.28 -5.91
C VAL A 384 2.75 -16.77 -5.97
N ALA A 385 2.78 -16.16 -7.15
CA ALA A 385 2.88 -14.71 -7.29
C ALA A 385 1.67 -13.98 -6.71
N PHE A 386 0.48 -14.58 -6.88
CA PHE A 386 -0.77 -14.10 -6.30
C PHE A 386 -0.68 -13.94 -4.78
N GLY A 387 0.06 -14.81 -4.08
CA GLY A 387 0.32 -14.69 -2.64
C GLY A 387 0.72 -13.27 -2.23
N SER A 388 1.62 -12.63 -2.98
CA SER A 388 2.01 -11.24 -2.70
C SER A 388 1.11 -10.20 -3.38
N ALA A 389 0.73 -10.40 -4.65
CA ALA A 389 0.03 -9.37 -5.43
C ALA A 389 -1.42 -9.09 -4.99
N ARG A 390 -2.03 -10.00 -4.23
CA ARG A 390 -3.44 -9.92 -3.76
C ARG A 390 -3.69 -8.99 -2.58
N VAL A 391 -2.65 -8.35 -2.05
CA VAL A 391 -2.73 -7.50 -0.86
C VAL A 391 -3.49 -6.21 -1.14
N MET A 392 -4.25 -5.71 -0.15
CA MET A 392 -5.38 -4.82 -0.43
C MET A 392 -4.99 -3.41 -0.90
N CYS A 393 -3.92 -2.80 -0.38
CA CYS A 393 -3.44 -1.52 -0.92
C CYS A 393 -2.84 -1.70 -2.32
N THR A 394 -2.12 -2.80 -2.58
CA THR A 394 -1.68 -3.17 -3.93
C THR A 394 -2.87 -3.32 -4.86
N CYS A 395 -3.94 -4.01 -4.46
CA CYS A 395 -5.19 -4.11 -5.20
C CYS A 395 -5.82 -2.73 -5.49
N GLY A 396 -5.77 -1.79 -4.53
CA GLY A 396 -6.20 -0.41 -4.72
C GLY A 396 -5.40 0.32 -5.81
N VAL A 397 -4.08 0.18 -5.81
CA VAL A 397 -3.20 0.73 -6.87
C VAL A 397 -3.56 0.14 -8.23
N LEU A 398 -3.74 -1.19 -8.31
CA LEU A 398 -4.19 -1.84 -9.54
C LEU A 398 -5.55 -1.32 -10.00
N GLY A 399 -6.44 -1.00 -9.05
CA GLY A 399 -7.73 -0.35 -9.29
C GLY A 399 -7.58 0.98 -10.01
N GLU A 400 -6.77 1.88 -9.46
CA GLU A 400 -6.47 3.17 -10.10
C GLU A 400 -5.93 2.98 -11.53
N VAL A 401 -4.98 2.07 -11.72
CA VAL A 401 -4.42 1.77 -13.05
C VAL A 401 -5.50 1.41 -14.06
N VAL A 402 -6.37 0.44 -13.74
CA VAL A 402 -7.39 0.00 -14.70
C VAL A 402 -8.48 1.05 -14.92
N GLY A 403 -8.80 1.87 -13.90
CA GLY A 403 -9.74 2.97 -14.03
C GLY A 403 -9.26 4.03 -15.02
N ARG A 404 -8.00 4.48 -14.89
CA ARG A 404 -7.39 5.44 -15.82
C ARG A 404 -7.20 4.83 -17.22
N ALA A 405 -6.79 3.57 -17.28
CA ALA A 405 -6.67 2.86 -18.55
C ALA A 405 -8.01 2.75 -19.28
N ALA A 406 -9.11 2.45 -18.58
CA ALA A 406 -10.45 2.41 -19.14
C ALA A 406 -10.89 3.77 -19.68
N ALA A 407 -10.59 4.87 -18.97
CA ALA A 407 -10.88 6.22 -19.45
C ALA A 407 -10.10 6.55 -20.74
N ILE A 408 -8.81 6.24 -20.79
CA ILE A 408 -7.98 6.41 -22.00
C ILE A 408 -8.53 5.57 -23.16
N CYS A 409 -8.82 4.29 -22.91
CA CYS A 409 -9.38 3.38 -23.90
C CYS A 409 -10.71 3.89 -24.45
N GLN A 410 -11.57 4.44 -23.58
CA GLN A 410 -12.84 5.02 -23.99
C GLN A 410 -12.65 6.25 -24.87
N GLN A 411 -11.81 7.19 -24.44
CA GLN A 411 -11.62 8.48 -25.10
C GLN A 411 -10.91 8.35 -26.46
N GLN A 412 -10.00 7.37 -26.57
CA GLN A 412 -9.21 7.14 -27.79
C GLN A 412 -9.71 5.96 -28.64
N HIS A 413 -10.82 5.34 -28.25
CA HIS A 413 -11.38 4.16 -28.92
C HIS A 413 -10.37 3.01 -29.05
N LEU A 414 -9.62 2.74 -27.98
CA LEU A 414 -8.65 1.65 -27.91
C LEU A 414 -9.22 0.49 -27.08
N THR A 415 -8.70 -0.70 -27.36
CA THR A 415 -8.74 -1.84 -26.45
C THR A 415 -7.59 -1.76 -25.44
N PRO A 416 -7.69 -2.41 -24.26
CA PRO A 416 -6.56 -2.52 -23.33
C PRO A 416 -5.33 -3.19 -23.97
N GLY A 417 -5.54 -4.18 -24.84
CA GLY A 417 -4.44 -4.81 -25.59
C GLY A 417 -3.69 -3.82 -26.47
N GLU A 418 -4.38 -2.92 -27.18
CA GLU A 418 -3.74 -1.87 -27.98
C GLU A 418 -3.04 -0.83 -27.11
N LEU A 419 -3.58 -0.47 -25.94
CA LEU A 419 -2.91 0.45 -25.01
C LEU A 419 -1.61 -0.16 -24.44
N SER A 420 -1.53 -1.49 -24.34
CA SER A 420 -0.39 -2.19 -23.76
C SER A 420 0.90 -2.16 -24.59
N THR A 421 0.84 -1.73 -25.85
CA THR A 421 2.02 -1.78 -26.73
C THR A 421 3.11 -0.80 -26.29
N PRO A 422 4.39 -1.07 -26.57
CA PRO A 422 5.50 -0.18 -26.20
C PRO A 422 5.33 1.28 -26.66
N GLU A 423 4.65 1.50 -27.78
CA GLU A 423 4.43 2.84 -28.36
C GLU A 423 3.37 3.64 -27.58
N ARG A 424 2.47 2.98 -26.86
CA ARG A 424 1.29 3.60 -26.23
C ARG A 424 1.32 3.56 -24.72
N ILE A 425 1.92 2.53 -24.11
CA ILE A 425 1.87 2.33 -22.66
C ILE A 425 2.49 3.49 -21.87
N GLY A 426 3.47 4.18 -22.45
CA GLY A 426 4.07 5.39 -21.88
C GLY A 426 3.05 6.48 -21.57
N GLN A 427 1.95 6.58 -22.31
CA GLN A 427 0.88 7.54 -22.01
C GLN A 427 0.24 7.23 -20.65
N LEU A 428 -0.12 5.96 -20.39
CA LEU A 428 -0.73 5.55 -19.13
C LEU A 428 0.27 5.71 -17.97
N GLN A 429 1.52 5.27 -18.14
CA GLN A 429 2.56 5.41 -17.13
C GLN A 429 2.78 6.88 -16.73
N GLN A 430 2.91 7.77 -17.71
CA GLN A 430 3.08 9.20 -17.44
C GLN A 430 1.83 9.81 -16.82
N HIS A 431 0.62 9.41 -17.24
CA HIS A 431 -0.62 9.87 -16.64
C HIS A 431 -0.75 9.45 -15.18
N LEU A 432 -0.41 8.20 -14.84
CA LEU A 432 -0.38 7.71 -13.46
C LEU A 432 0.58 8.52 -12.58
N LEU A 433 1.81 8.75 -13.04
CA LEU A 433 2.82 9.52 -12.29
C LEU A 433 2.39 10.97 -12.05
N ARG A 434 1.75 11.64 -13.03
CA ARG A 434 1.20 13.00 -12.85
C ARG A 434 0.14 13.09 -11.76
N GLN A 435 -0.49 11.97 -11.46
CA GLN A 435 -1.58 11.84 -10.50
C GLN A 435 -1.09 11.24 -9.17
N GLY A 436 0.23 11.27 -8.93
CA GLY A 436 0.84 10.87 -7.67
C GLY A 436 0.97 9.35 -7.46
N ALA A 437 0.64 8.52 -8.46
CA ALA A 437 0.95 7.11 -8.42
C ALA A 437 2.47 6.90 -8.47
N TYR A 438 2.94 5.78 -7.92
CA TYR A 438 4.35 5.40 -7.96
C TYR A 438 4.52 4.14 -8.81
N ILE A 439 5.49 4.18 -9.71
CA ILE A 439 5.92 3.03 -10.50
C ILE A 439 7.43 2.94 -10.29
N PRO A 440 7.94 1.88 -9.62
CA PRO A 440 9.36 1.73 -9.35
C PRO A 440 10.20 1.92 -10.60
N ARG A 441 11.30 2.67 -10.47
CA ARG A 441 12.30 2.90 -11.54
C ARG A 441 11.76 3.70 -12.74
N GLN A 442 10.54 4.22 -12.68
CA GLN A 442 10.00 5.16 -13.66
C GLN A 442 10.05 6.59 -13.11
N ARG A 443 10.08 7.57 -14.02
CA ARG A 443 10.03 9.00 -13.66
C ARG A 443 9.02 9.75 -14.49
N LEU A 444 8.45 10.80 -13.90
CA LEU A 444 7.62 11.76 -14.60
C LEU A 444 8.51 12.61 -15.51
N PHE A 445 8.23 12.61 -16.81
CA PHE A 445 8.97 13.44 -17.76
C PHE A 445 8.44 14.86 -17.76
N SER A 446 9.37 15.82 -17.71
CA SER A 446 9.08 17.25 -17.79
C SER A 446 7.98 17.70 -16.82
N PRO A 447 8.07 17.39 -15.50
CA PRO A 447 7.02 17.68 -14.53
C PRO A 447 6.56 19.14 -14.60
N SER A 448 7.49 20.08 -14.77
CA SER A 448 7.21 21.51 -14.91
C SER A 448 7.68 22.10 -16.26
N GLY A 449 7.99 21.27 -17.26
CA GLY A 449 8.57 21.73 -18.53
C GLY A 449 9.94 22.41 -18.38
N ALA A 450 10.35 23.19 -19.39
CA ALA A 450 11.59 23.97 -19.35
C ALA A 450 11.41 25.22 -18.47
N VAL A 451 11.87 25.15 -17.22
CA VAL A 451 11.60 26.15 -16.18
C VAL A 451 12.86 26.44 -15.36
N LYS A 452 12.96 27.67 -14.83
CA LYS A 452 13.95 28.02 -13.81
C LYS A 452 13.31 27.94 -12.44
N VAL A 453 13.98 27.26 -11.51
CA VAL A 453 13.51 27.12 -10.13
C VAL A 453 14.37 27.97 -9.21
N HIS A 454 13.71 28.79 -8.40
CA HIS A 454 14.32 29.57 -7.32
C HIS A 454 13.74 29.11 -5.99
N VAL A 455 14.58 28.99 -4.97
CA VAL A 455 14.18 28.62 -3.62
C VAL A 455 14.76 29.65 -2.65
N SER A 456 14.07 29.92 -1.54
CA SER A 456 14.53 30.85 -0.49
C SER A 456 15.83 30.36 0.15
N SER A 457 15.90 29.06 0.44
CA SER A 457 17.03 28.40 1.08
C SER A 457 17.07 26.91 0.73
N THR A 458 18.08 26.18 1.22
CA THR A 458 18.21 24.73 1.07
C THR A 458 18.91 24.17 2.28
N LEU A 459 18.36 23.09 2.85
CA LEU A 459 18.99 22.38 3.96
C LEU A 459 20.28 21.71 3.50
N GLN A 460 21.39 22.01 4.19
CA GLN A 460 22.65 21.30 4.04
C GLN A 460 22.85 20.38 5.24
N LEU A 461 23.07 19.09 4.98
CA LEU A 461 23.34 18.14 6.06
C LEU A 461 24.81 18.25 6.46
N SER A 462 25.09 19.07 7.46
CA SER A 462 26.42 19.18 8.09
C SER A 462 26.47 18.51 9.45
N SER A 463 25.41 18.63 10.25
CA SER A 463 25.34 18.07 11.58
C SER A 463 23.91 17.91 12.08
N LEU A 464 23.67 16.89 12.90
CA LEU A 464 22.48 16.69 13.72
C LEU A 464 22.87 16.80 15.20
N PRO A 465 22.21 17.64 15.99
CA PRO A 465 22.58 17.88 17.38
C PRO A 465 22.27 16.69 18.28
N ALA A 466 23.07 16.51 19.34
CA ALA A 466 22.87 15.50 20.39
C ALA A 466 21.83 15.95 21.43
N ASP A 467 20.60 16.22 21.00
CA ASP A 467 19.50 16.76 21.81
C ASP A 467 18.39 15.75 22.12
N GLY A 468 18.47 14.53 21.55
CA GLY A 468 17.49 13.46 21.71
C GLY A 468 17.80 12.46 22.83
N GLY A 469 18.84 12.70 23.63
CA GLY A 469 19.27 11.80 24.70
C GLY A 469 20.23 10.70 24.24
N TRP A 470 20.33 9.62 25.02
CA TRP A 470 21.28 8.53 24.83
C TRP A 470 20.56 7.19 24.75
N GLN A 471 21.00 6.32 23.84
CA GLN A 471 20.44 4.99 23.66
C GLN A 471 21.53 3.91 23.68
N PRO A 472 21.41 2.87 24.53
CA PRO A 472 22.30 1.72 24.47
C PRO A 472 22.14 0.93 23.16
N LEU A 473 23.25 0.44 22.60
CA LEU A 473 23.26 -0.40 21.40
C LEU A 473 22.88 -1.85 21.72
N LYS A 474 21.60 -2.07 22.11
CA LYS A 474 21.03 -3.39 22.48
C LYS A 474 20.78 -4.33 21.30
N SER A 475 20.93 -3.85 20.08
CA SER A 475 20.81 -4.61 18.85
C SER A 475 21.61 -3.90 17.77
N ARG A 476 22.01 -4.61 16.73
CA ARG A 476 22.55 -3.98 15.52
C ARG A 476 21.58 -2.93 14.98
N CYS A 477 22.09 -1.76 14.63
CA CYS A 477 21.31 -0.69 14.02
C CYS A 477 22.12 0.01 12.94
N ALA A 478 21.46 0.63 11.96
CA ALA A 478 22.13 1.33 10.88
C ALA A 478 21.45 2.65 10.53
N LEU A 479 22.26 3.65 10.18
CA LEU A 479 21.81 4.87 9.53
C LEU A 479 21.71 4.63 8.03
N LEU A 480 20.53 4.83 7.44
CA LEU A 480 20.33 4.87 6.00
C LEU A 480 20.62 6.27 5.46
N LEU A 481 21.63 6.39 4.60
CA LEU A 481 22.08 7.67 4.03
C LEU A 481 22.32 7.51 2.52
N PRO A 482 21.74 8.36 1.65
CA PRO A 482 21.96 8.28 0.21
C PRO A 482 23.22 9.03 -0.22
N LEU A 483 23.83 8.58 -1.31
CA LEU A 483 24.89 9.28 -2.05
C LEU A 483 24.58 9.25 -3.55
N LYS A 484 25.00 10.31 -4.27
CA LYS A 484 24.95 10.32 -5.73
C LYS A 484 26.19 9.68 -6.34
N ALA A 485 26.05 9.19 -7.57
CA ALA A 485 27.18 8.72 -8.38
C ALA A 485 28.35 9.72 -8.38
N GLY A 486 29.55 9.24 -8.05
CA GLY A 486 30.79 10.01 -7.97
C GLY A 486 31.04 10.71 -6.63
N GLU A 487 30.05 10.82 -5.73
CA GLU A 487 30.26 11.45 -4.43
C GLU A 487 31.05 10.55 -3.48
N ARG A 488 31.92 11.18 -2.67
CA ARG A 488 32.62 10.52 -1.56
C ARG A 488 31.76 10.58 -0.31
N LEU A 489 31.64 9.46 0.42
CA LEU A 489 31.08 9.49 1.78
C LEU A 489 31.97 10.36 2.68
N PRO A 490 31.48 11.50 3.21
CA PRO A 490 32.25 12.31 4.15
C PRO A 490 32.48 11.53 5.43
N ALA A 491 33.62 11.76 6.09
CA ALA A 491 33.82 11.17 7.41
C ALA A 491 32.79 11.71 8.40
N LEU A 492 32.26 10.82 9.22
CA LEU A 492 31.24 11.12 10.22
C LEU A 492 31.88 11.20 11.59
N LYS A 493 31.45 12.13 12.44
CA LYS A 493 31.74 12.10 13.88
C LYS A 493 30.45 11.81 14.62
N VAL A 494 30.46 10.74 15.41
CA VAL A 494 29.30 10.28 16.18
C VAL A 494 29.60 10.40 17.66
N SER A 495 28.65 10.94 18.42
CA SER A 495 28.78 11.05 19.88
C SER A 495 28.41 9.72 20.54
N MET A 496 29.35 9.13 21.28
CA MET A 496 29.16 7.87 22.00
C MET A 496 29.74 7.95 23.42
N ARG A 497 29.32 7.04 24.30
CA ARG A 497 29.89 6.89 25.65
C ARG A 497 29.82 5.45 26.14
N ALA A 498 30.75 5.08 27.01
CA ALA A 498 30.81 3.81 27.72
C ALA A 498 31.47 4.01 29.09
N ALA A 499 31.04 3.24 30.11
CA ALA A 499 31.60 3.36 31.47
C ALA A 499 33.03 2.79 31.60
N ALA A 500 33.43 1.93 30.67
CA ALA A 500 34.76 1.37 30.55
C ALA A 500 35.09 1.25 29.06
N GLN A 501 36.37 1.16 28.71
CA GLN A 501 36.78 1.02 27.31
C GLN A 501 36.12 -0.22 26.67
N GLN A 502 35.36 0.02 25.62
CA GLN A 502 34.67 -0.99 24.80
C GLN A 502 35.15 -0.90 23.35
N SER A 503 35.15 -2.04 22.66
CA SER A 503 35.37 -2.07 21.21
C SER A 503 34.01 -2.11 20.49
N LEU A 504 33.87 -1.32 19.43
CA LEU A 504 32.70 -1.32 18.56
C LEU A 504 33.13 -1.47 17.10
N GLN A 505 32.58 -2.48 16.43
CA GLN A 505 32.69 -2.59 14.99
C GLN A 505 31.57 -1.77 14.33
N VAL A 506 31.94 -0.94 13.35
CA VAL A 506 31.01 -0.22 12.48
C VAL A 506 31.29 -0.65 11.04
N SER A 507 30.25 -1.07 10.34
CA SER A 507 30.33 -1.55 8.96
C SER A 507 29.61 -0.62 8.01
N LEU A 508 30.16 -0.45 6.80
CA LEU A 508 29.49 0.18 5.69
C LEU A 508 28.88 -0.91 4.81
N LEU A 509 27.56 -0.93 4.69
CA LEU A 509 26.82 -1.87 3.86
C LEU A 509 26.04 -1.12 2.77
N THR A 510 25.66 -1.83 1.72
CA THR A 510 24.73 -1.37 0.67
C THR A 510 23.96 -2.57 0.13
N SER A 511 23.11 -2.35 -0.87
CA SER A 511 22.40 -3.41 -1.57
C SER A 511 23.07 -3.73 -2.90
N GLU A 512 23.03 -5.00 -3.34
CA GLU A 512 23.51 -5.37 -4.68
C GLU A 512 22.69 -4.68 -5.79
N ASN A 513 21.36 -4.72 -5.69
CA ASN A 513 20.49 -3.88 -6.50
C ASN A 513 20.39 -2.49 -5.84
N PRO A 514 20.84 -1.40 -6.49
CA PRO A 514 20.84 -0.06 -5.90
C PRO A 514 19.44 0.51 -5.65
N ALA A 515 18.38 -0.09 -6.20
CA ALA A 515 16.99 0.25 -5.88
C ALA A 515 16.52 -0.29 -4.51
N ASN A 516 17.29 -1.20 -3.89
CA ASN A 516 16.94 -1.85 -2.63
C ASN A 516 17.69 -1.22 -1.44
N THR A 517 17.19 -1.47 -0.23
CA THR A 517 17.75 -0.98 1.04
C THR A 517 17.97 -2.11 2.06
N CYS A 518 18.32 -3.30 1.57
CA CYS A 518 18.47 -4.52 2.38
C CYS A 518 19.87 -4.69 3.03
N GLY A 519 20.90 -3.98 2.57
CA GLY A 519 22.23 -4.04 3.18
C GLY A 519 22.93 -5.39 3.01
N ASP A 520 22.66 -6.11 1.91
CA ASP A 520 23.18 -7.45 1.64
C ASP A 520 24.60 -7.48 1.07
N ARG A 521 25.18 -6.32 0.76
CA ARG A 521 26.57 -6.16 0.30
C ARG A 521 27.41 -5.40 1.32
N HIS A 522 28.48 -6.03 1.79
CA HIS A 522 29.49 -5.39 2.64
C HIS A 522 30.50 -4.60 1.79
N LEU A 523 30.83 -3.38 2.22
CA LEU A 523 31.78 -2.51 1.52
C LEU A 523 33.06 -2.28 2.33
N ALA A 524 32.92 -1.99 3.63
CA ALA A 524 34.04 -1.68 4.51
C ALA A 524 33.68 -1.88 5.99
N SER A 525 34.67 -1.87 6.87
CA SER A 525 34.46 -1.83 8.31
C SER A 525 35.57 -1.08 9.03
N GLN A 526 35.22 -0.47 10.15
CA GLN A 526 36.12 0.22 11.05
C GLN A 526 35.82 -0.21 12.48
N THR A 527 36.87 -0.46 13.27
CA THR A 527 36.74 -0.70 14.71
C THR A 527 37.12 0.57 15.46
N ILE A 528 36.28 1.00 16.39
CA ILE A 528 36.54 2.13 17.28
C ILE A 528 36.57 1.67 18.74
N CYS A 529 37.41 2.30 19.55
CA CYS A 529 37.47 2.09 20.99
C CYS A 529 36.69 3.20 21.68
N VAL A 530 35.51 2.90 22.23
CA VAL A 530 34.64 3.84 22.94
C VAL A 530 34.95 3.78 24.44
N ASN A 531 35.25 4.91 25.05
CA ASN A 531 35.46 5.07 26.49
C ASN A 531 34.47 6.12 27.02
N ASP A 532 34.92 7.07 27.85
CA ASP A 532 34.13 8.21 28.31
C ASP A 532 33.39 8.92 27.15
N GLN A 533 32.44 9.79 27.50
CA GLN A 533 31.68 10.54 26.51
C GLN A 533 32.60 11.32 25.57
N GLY A 534 32.48 11.08 24.26
CA GLY A 534 33.32 11.73 23.25
C GLY A 534 32.76 11.60 21.84
N GLU A 535 33.44 12.25 20.89
CA GLU A 535 33.16 12.15 19.47
C GLU A 535 34.11 11.16 18.80
N TYR A 536 33.55 10.20 18.06
CA TYR A 536 34.30 9.14 17.41
C TYR A 536 34.18 9.29 15.89
N ARG A 537 35.32 9.40 15.22
CA ARG A 537 35.43 9.60 13.77
C ARG A 537 35.32 8.27 13.02
N LEU A 538 34.44 8.21 12.02
CA LEU A 538 34.23 7.10 11.09
C LEU A 538 34.58 7.56 9.68
N ASP A 539 35.55 6.92 9.03
CA ASP A 539 35.98 7.26 7.66
C ASP A 539 36.27 5.98 6.88
N PHE A 540 35.35 5.66 5.98
CA PHE A 540 35.43 4.47 5.14
C PHE A 540 36.15 4.73 3.80
N ALA A 541 36.52 5.99 3.51
CA ALA A 541 37.16 6.40 2.25
C ALA A 541 36.43 5.88 0.98
N TRP A 542 35.10 5.79 1.00
CA TRP A 542 34.31 5.18 -0.07
C TRP A 542 33.68 6.22 -1.02
N HIS A 543 33.58 5.86 -2.31
CA HIS A 543 32.93 6.66 -3.36
C HIS A 543 31.82 5.86 -4.02
N ALA A 544 30.70 6.54 -4.31
CA ALA A 544 29.57 5.95 -5.00
C ALA A 544 29.83 5.79 -6.49
N ASP A 545 29.54 4.60 -7.02
CA ASP A 545 29.55 4.28 -8.45
C ASP A 545 28.21 4.63 -9.13
N CYS A 546 27.11 4.60 -8.38
CA CYS A 546 25.79 5.05 -8.80
C CYS A 546 25.02 5.66 -7.62
N ASP A 547 23.89 6.30 -7.91
CA ASP A 547 22.95 6.75 -6.87
C ASP A 547 22.45 5.54 -6.06
N ARG A 548 22.65 5.56 -4.75
CA ARG A 548 22.20 4.48 -3.86
C ARG A 548 22.13 4.92 -2.41
N TYR A 549 21.41 4.14 -1.61
CA TYR A 549 21.49 4.19 -0.15
C TYR A 549 22.65 3.34 0.38
N LEU A 550 23.34 3.91 1.37
CA LEU A 550 24.32 3.23 2.21
C LEU A 550 23.75 3.01 3.60
N MET A 551 24.25 1.98 4.27
CA MET A 551 23.93 1.64 5.65
C MET A 551 25.20 1.72 6.49
N ILE A 552 25.25 2.69 7.40
CA ILE A 552 26.32 2.78 8.40
C ILE A 552 25.85 1.98 9.61
N ALA A 553 26.23 0.71 9.67
CA ALA A 553 25.75 -0.26 10.63
C ALA A 553 26.66 -0.36 11.86
N PHE A 554 26.10 -0.12 13.04
CA PHE A 554 26.75 -0.28 14.33
C PHE A 554 26.47 -1.68 14.88
N ALA A 555 27.52 -2.37 15.32
CA ALA A 555 27.37 -3.66 15.99
C ALA A 555 26.64 -3.53 17.34
N GLU A 556 26.07 -4.65 17.80
CA GLU A 556 25.48 -4.72 19.14
C GLU A 556 26.57 -4.64 20.21
N ASN A 557 26.45 -3.68 21.12
CA ASN A 557 27.23 -3.60 22.35
C ASN A 557 26.44 -2.79 23.40
N PRO A 558 25.68 -3.46 24.30
CA PRO A 558 24.83 -2.77 25.26
C PRO A 558 25.57 -1.89 26.27
N ALA A 559 26.90 -2.03 26.39
CA ALA A 559 27.72 -1.17 27.24
C ALA A 559 28.09 0.18 26.59
N ILE A 560 27.79 0.33 25.29
CA ILE A 560 27.96 1.58 24.54
C ILE A 560 26.60 2.23 24.33
N GLU A 561 26.52 3.51 24.64
CA GLU A 561 25.39 4.36 24.32
C GLU A 561 25.75 5.32 23.18
N ILE A 562 24.82 5.52 22.26
CA ILE A 562 24.92 6.48 21.15
C ILE A 562 23.98 7.65 21.41
N ALA A 563 24.44 8.86 21.10
CA ALA A 563 23.60 10.05 21.20
C ALA A 563 22.55 10.09 20.08
N LEU A 564 21.35 10.56 20.42
CA LEU A 564 20.23 10.74 19.51
C LEU A 564 19.95 12.22 19.23
N THR A 565 19.20 12.49 18.16
CA THR A 565 18.64 13.81 17.85
C THR A 565 17.10 13.77 17.87
N ASN A 566 16.48 14.90 18.20
CA ASN A 566 15.04 15.11 18.03
C ASN A 566 14.66 15.53 16.60
N GLN A 567 15.64 15.81 15.73
CA GLN A 567 15.38 16.19 14.35
C GLN A 567 14.81 15.02 13.54
N ARG A 568 13.82 15.32 12.69
CA ARG A 568 13.24 14.40 11.72
C ARG A 568 13.54 14.91 10.32
N LEU A 569 14.00 14.02 9.45
CA LEU A 569 14.49 14.38 8.12
C LEU A 569 13.87 13.46 7.05
N PRO A 570 13.42 14.02 5.92
CA PRO A 570 12.84 13.22 4.84
C PRO A 570 13.93 12.46 4.09
N GLY A 571 13.68 11.18 3.82
CA GLY A 571 14.61 10.32 3.08
C GLY A 571 15.85 9.86 3.86
N ILE A 572 15.89 10.00 5.19
CA ILE A 572 16.95 9.47 6.05
C ILE A 572 16.31 8.83 7.28
N MET A 573 16.77 7.65 7.70
CA MET A 573 16.25 7.01 8.91
C MET A 573 17.23 6.03 9.57
N MET A 574 16.92 5.66 10.82
CA MET A 574 17.53 4.51 11.48
C MET A 574 16.71 3.24 11.26
N VAL A 575 17.41 2.15 10.98
CA VAL A 575 16.87 0.80 10.90
C VAL A 575 17.59 -0.15 11.85
N PHE A 576 16.92 -1.20 12.28
CA PHE A 576 17.36 -2.11 13.34
C PHE A 576 17.26 -3.55 12.87
N ASN A 577 18.33 -4.31 13.05
CA ASN A 577 18.29 -5.76 12.90
C ASN A 577 17.90 -6.36 14.26
N SER A 578 16.61 -6.27 14.59
CA SER A 578 16.06 -6.72 15.87
C SER A 578 14.71 -7.40 15.67
N LEU A 579 14.39 -8.37 16.52
CA LEU A 579 13.15 -9.14 16.41
C LEU A 579 11.95 -8.23 16.73
N ASN A 580 10.96 -8.20 15.83
CA ASN A 580 9.65 -7.65 16.10
C ASN A 580 8.62 -8.76 15.87
N PRO A 581 8.22 -9.54 16.89
CA PRO A 581 7.43 -10.75 16.70
C PRO A 581 6.02 -10.50 16.12
N ARG A 582 5.53 -9.25 16.18
CA ARG A 582 4.27 -8.86 15.52
C ARG A 582 4.38 -8.69 14.01
N VAL A 583 5.60 -8.56 13.50
CA VAL A 583 5.87 -8.11 12.13
C VAL A 583 6.85 -9.05 11.40
N ALA A 584 7.91 -9.51 12.06
CA ALA A 584 8.88 -10.47 11.55
C ALA A 584 9.19 -11.56 12.60
N LYS A 585 9.08 -12.82 12.21
CA LYS A 585 9.32 -13.99 13.10
C LYS A 585 10.80 -14.19 13.42
N ARG A 586 11.71 -13.60 12.64
CA ARG A 586 13.17 -13.68 12.75
C ARG A 586 13.77 -12.35 12.31
N THR A 587 15.03 -12.10 12.68
CA THR A 587 15.81 -10.94 12.22
C THR A 587 16.41 -11.14 10.83
N ARG A 588 16.25 -12.33 10.24
CA ARG A 588 16.79 -12.72 8.95
C ARG A 588 15.82 -13.66 8.25
N GLN A 589 15.69 -13.52 6.93
CA GLN A 589 15.08 -14.54 6.10
C GLN A 589 16.07 -15.69 5.93
N ILE A 590 15.68 -16.88 6.38
CA ILE A 590 16.47 -18.11 6.31
C ILE A 590 15.67 -19.11 5.52
N ASN A 591 16.34 -19.81 4.61
CA ASN A 591 15.69 -20.78 3.75
C ASN A 591 15.92 -22.19 4.30
N ASP A 592 14.85 -22.87 4.70
CA ASP A 592 14.86 -24.27 5.13
C ASP A 592 14.55 -25.24 3.97
N GLY A 593 15.00 -24.88 2.76
CA GLY A 593 14.78 -25.61 1.51
C GLY A 593 15.10 -24.75 0.29
N ASP A 594 15.04 -25.33 -0.91
CA ASP A 594 15.18 -24.57 -2.15
C ASP A 594 13.82 -24.03 -2.60
N TYR A 595 13.49 -22.83 -2.11
CA TYR A 595 12.28 -22.10 -2.49
C TYR A 595 12.53 -21.03 -3.55
N GLY A 596 13.75 -20.94 -4.09
CA GLY A 596 14.11 -19.93 -5.10
C GLY A 596 14.02 -18.51 -4.54
N VAL A 597 14.52 -18.29 -3.33
CA VAL A 597 14.61 -16.99 -2.65
C VAL A 597 15.98 -16.81 -2.05
N ASP A 598 16.37 -15.55 -1.85
CA ASP A 598 17.62 -15.21 -1.18
C ASP A 598 17.48 -15.17 0.34
N GLU A 599 18.58 -15.44 1.03
CA GLU A 599 18.71 -15.16 2.46
C GLU A 599 19.30 -13.76 2.70
N PHE A 600 18.64 -12.97 3.54
CA PHE A 600 19.10 -11.62 3.88
C PHE A 600 18.56 -11.16 5.22
N ASP A 601 19.24 -10.17 5.81
CA ASP A 601 18.88 -9.58 7.10
C ASP A 601 17.69 -8.63 6.94
N PHE A 602 16.76 -8.66 7.89
CA PHE A 602 15.73 -7.65 8.01
C PHE A 602 16.26 -6.45 8.82
N TRP A 603 16.12 -5.26 8.25
CA TRP A 603 16.51 -3.99 8.83
C TRP A 603 15.26 -3.13 8.98
N LEU A 604 14.64 -3.22 10.15
CA LEU A 604 13.32 -2.67 10.40
C LEU A 604 13.42 -1.31 11.10
N PRO A 605 12.66 -0.29 10.66
CA PRO A 605 12.56 0.96 11.41
C PRO A 605 11.78 0.73 12.71
N ARG A 606 11.81 1.74 13.58
CA ARG A 606 10.83 1.83 14.68
C ARG A 606 9.61 2.62 14.21
N ARG A 607 8.44 2.29 14.75
CA ARG A 607 7.20 3.04 14.49
C ARG A 607 7.10 4.23 15.43
N ALA A 608 6.45 5.31 14.99
CA ALA A 608 6.14 6.43 15.87
C ALA A 608 5.35 5.96 17.11
N PRO A 609 5.60 6.51 18.31
CA PRO A 609 6.53 7.61 18.61
C PRO A 609 7.98 7.17 18.90
N HIS A 610 8.32 5.90 18.67
CA HIS A 610 9.63 5.31 19.00
C HIS A 610 10.67 5.40 17.86
N GLN A 611 10.37 6.14 16.80
CA GLN A 611 11.34 6.49 15.77
C GLN A 611 12.49 7.28 16.41
N VAL A 612 13.72 6.93 16.04
CA VAL A 612 14.93 7.59 16.54
C VAL A 612 15.89 7.85 15.39
N LEU A 613 16.72 8.87 15.53
CA LEU A 613 17.82 9.20 14.63
C LEU A 613 19.05 9.53 15.46
N ILE A 614 20.23 9.09 15.02
CA ILE A 614 21.48 9.34 15.74
C ILE A 614 21.96 10.77 15.51
N ALA A 615 22.62 11.35 16.52
CA ALA A 615 23.32 12.61 16.37
C ALA A 615 24.70 12.38 15.76
N PHE A 616 25.06 13.18 14.75
CA PHE A 616 26.37 13.11 14.09
C PHE A 616 26.74 14.43 13.42
N SER A 617 28.01 14.59 13.08
CA SER A 617 28.49 15.66 12.18
C SER A 617 29.26 15.06 11.00
N LEU A 618 29.30 15.78 9.88
CA LEU A 618 30.05 15.41 8.69
C LEU A 618 31.22 16.38 8.49
N GLU A 619 32.38 15.86 8.10
CA GLU A 619 33.55 16.70 7.77
C GLU A 619 33.35 17.54 6.50
N ALA A 620 32.42 17.12 5.63
CA ALA A 620 31.94 17.89 4.49
C ALA A 620 30.42 17.74 4.38
N PRO A 621 29.67 18.82 4.08
CA PRO A 621 28.22 18.77 4.01
C PRO A 621 27.74 17.92 2.82
N LEU A 622 26.66 17.17 3.02
CA LEU A 622 25.95 16.49 1.94
C LEU A 622 24.79 17.36 1.43
N GLN A 623 24.65 17.42 0.10
CA GLN A 623 23.64 18.20 -0.61
C GLN A 623 22.43 17.31 -0.95
N LEU A 624 21.71 16.88 0.08
CA LEU A 624 20.67 15.89 -0.11
C LEU A 624 19.35 16.47 -0.65
N TRP A 625 19.00 17.70 -0.28
CA TRP A 625 17.68 18.26 -0.56
C TRP A 625 17.71 19.46 -1.51
N HIS A 626 18.57 19.37 -2.54
CA HIS A 626 18.80 20.45 -3.49
C HIS A 626 17.57 20.75 -4.36
N ARG A 627 17.38 22.03 -4.76
CA ARG A 627 16.25 22.49 -5.58
C ARG A 627 16.03 21.72 -6.89
N ASP A 628 17.10 21.17 -7.48
CA ASP A 628 17.03 20.43 -8.75
C ASP A 628 16.23 19.12 -8.61
N ALA A 629 16.02 18.63 -7.38
CA ALA A 629 15.14 17.52 -7.10
C ALA A 629 13.70 17.79 -7.59
N LEU A 630 13.25 19.05 -7.54
CA LEU A 630 11.92 19.47 -8.00
C LEU A 630 11.71 19.32 -9.51
N LEU A 631 12.77 18.99 -10.26
CA LEU A 631 12.76 18.84 -11.72
C LEU A 631 13.08 17.42 -12.18
N ASN A 632 13.44 16.51 -11.27
CA ASN A 632 13.98 15.19 -11.64
C ASN A 632 12.89 14.15 -12.02
N GLY A 633 11.63 14.43 -11.69
CA GLY A 633 10.48 13.56 -11.98
C GLY A 633 10.34 12.34 -11.06
N LYS A 634 11.14 12.22 -10.00
CA LYS A 634 11.03 11.17 -8.98
C LYS A 634 10.13 11.68 -7.85
N LEU A 635 9.15 10.88 -7.45
CA LEU A 635 8.01 11.33 -6.66
C LEU A 635 8.11 10.98 -5.16
N ARG A 636 9.23 10.39 -4.74
CA ARG A 636 9.50 9.94 -3.37
C ARG A 636 10.97 9.55 -3.23
N PRO A 637 11.47 9.22 -2.01
CA PRO A 637 12.81 8.72 -1.85
C PRO A 637 12.93 7.33 -2.48
N GLU A 638 13.99 7.11 -3.25
CA GLU A 638 14.26 5.84 -3.96
C GLU A 638 15.74 5.48 -3.87
N SER A 639 16.55 5.87 -4.86
CA SER A 639 18.01 5.80 -4.83
C SER A 639 18.65 7.01 -4.14
N HIS A 640 17.85 8.04 -3.87
CA HIS A 640 18.20 9.29 -3.20
C HIS A 640 16.94 9.89 -2.56
N THR A 641 17.07 10.98 -1.79
CA THR A 641 15.95 11.69 -1.12
C THR A 641 14.90 12.28 -2.08
N ASN A 642 15.31 12.69 -3.29
CA ASN A 642 14.47 13.23 -4.37
C ASN A 642 13.53 14.40 -4.03
N CYS A 643 13.71 15.09 -2.92
CA CYS A 643 12.91 16.26 -2.54
C CYS A 643 13.78 17.49 -2.28
N TRP A 644 13.16 18.68 -2.32
CA TRP A 644 13.70 19.90 -1.75
C TRP A 644 13.19 20.10 -0.31
N VAL A 645 14.08 20.60 0.55
CA VAL A 645 13.84 20.94 1.96
C VAL A 645 14.51 22.27 2.25
N PRO A 646 13.81 23.27 2.82
CA PRO A 646 14.41 24.55 3.18
C PRO A 646 15.37 24.40 4.37
N ALA A 647 16.27 25.38 4.53
CA ALA A 647 17.14 25.43 5.70
C ALA A 647 16.31 25.50 6.99
N SER A 648 16.80 24.89 8.08
CA SER A 648 16.05 24.77 9.32
C SER A 648 15.74 26.10 10.02
N ASP A 649 16.50 27.15 9.68
CA ASP A 649 16.35 28.52 10.16
C ASP A 649 15.58 29.44 9.20
N ASP A 650 15.08 28.91 8.08
CA ASP A 650 14.24 29.66 7.14
C ASP A 650 12.82 29.79 7.69
N SER A 651 12.49 30.96 8.21
CA SER A 651 11.17 31.26 8.79
C SER A 651 10.07 31.49 7.74
N ALA A 652 10.42 31.63 6.46
CA ALA A 652 9.46 31.85 5.39
C ALA A 652 9.88 31.11 4.10
N PRO A 653 9.82 29.76 4.09
CA PRO A 653 10.26 28.98 2.95
C PRO A 653 9.41 29.25 1.70
N VAL A 654 10.09 29.56 0.59
CA VAL A 654 9.45 29.84 -0.69
C VAL A 654 10.15 29.09 -1.81
N VAL A 655 9.37 28.59 -2.76
CA VAL A 655 9.86 28.11 -4.04
C VAL A 655 9.09 28.78 -5.19
N SER A 656 9.79 29.17 -6.25
CA SER A 656 9.19 29.71 -7.46
C SER A 656 9.69 29.01 -8.71
N TRP A 657 8.76 28.72 -9.61
CA TRP A 657 8.98 28.19 -10.95
C TRP A 657 8.72 29.31 -11.95
N GLN A 658 9.73 29.66 -12.76
CA GLN A 658 9.66 30.74 -13.73
C GLN A 658 9.93 30.24 -15.15
N TRP A 659 8.96 30.40 -16.04
CA TRP A 659 9.05 30.04 -17.45
C TRP A 659 9.48 31.24 -18.29
N SER A 660 10.26 30.97 -19.36
CA SER A 660 10.65 32.01 -20.32
C SER A 660 9.48 32.45 -21.22
N GLN A 661 8.51 31.55 -21.45
CA GLN A 661 7.29 31.81 -22.22
C GLN A 661 6.05 31.68 -21.33
N PRO A 662 4.99 32.47 -21.59
CA PRO A 662 3.72 32.30 -20.88
C PRO A 662 3.19 30.86 -20.99
N GLN A 663 2.73 30.32 -19.88
CA GLN A 663 2.10 29.01 -19.77
C GLN A 663 0.58 29.17 -19.70
N GLN A 664 -0.14 28.14 -20.18
CA GLN A 664 -1.57 27.94 -19.92
C GLN A 664 -1.78 26.48 -19.54
N ALA A 665 -2.55 26.25 -18.48
CA ALA A 665 -2.84 24.92 -17.96
C ALA A 665 -4.24 24.93 -17.34
N SER A 666 -4.88 23.76 -17.24
CA SER A 666 -6.19 23.58 -16.61
C SER A 666 -6.07 23.26 -15.13
N GLN A 667 -4.97 22.64 -14.70
CA GLN A 667 -4.74 22.23 -13.32
C GLN A 667 -3.25 22.27 -12.97
N LEU A 668 -2.99 22.54 -11.70
CA LEU A 668 -1.71 22.43 -11.04
C LEU A 668 -1.77 21.29 -10.02
N THR A 669 -0.72 20.47 -9.96
CA THR A 669 -0.53 19.45 -8.92
C THR A 669 0.75 19.73 -8.14
N LEU A 670 0.66 19.70 -6.82
CA LEU A 670 1.79 19.78 -5.89
C LEU A 670 1.96 18.43 -5.20
N LEU A 671 3.21 17.99 -5.03
CA LEU A 671 3.54 16.75 -4.33
C LEU A 671 4.49 17.03 -3.17
N PHE A 672 3.95 16.96 -1.97
CA PHE A 672 4.64 17.08 -0.69
C PHE A 672 5.12 15.72 -0.17
N ASP A 673 6.05 15.75 0.77
CA ASP A 673 6.32 14.59 1.62
C ASP A 673 5.27 14.44 2.70
N ASN A 674 4.86 13.18 2.88
CA ASN A 674 3.97 12.77 3.95
C ASN A 674 4.41 11.41 4.51
N ASP A 675 5.73 11.23 4.65
CA ASP A 675 6.39 10.00 5.08
C ASP A 675 5.86 8.74 4.37
N PHE A 676 6.37 8.48 3.16
CA PHE A 676 6.02 7.28 2.39
C PHE A 676 6.53 5.97 3.02
N ASP A 677 7.19 6.01 4.18
CA ASP A 677 7.59 4.80 4.92
C ASP A 677 6.59 4.44 6.04
N HIS A 678 5.88 5.43 6.60
CA HIS A 678 4.91 5.24 7.67
C HIS A 678 3.78 4.30 7.25
N ALA A 679 3.72 3.09 7.84
CA ALA A 679 2.60 2.18 7.59
C ALA A 679 1.31 2.73 8.20
N MET A 680 0.26 2.84 7.38
CA MET A 680 -1.06 3.29 7.77
C MET A 680 -2.00 2.10 7.75
N GLU A 681 -2.35 1.49 8.88
CA GLU A 681 -3.37 0.44 8.94
C GLU A 681 -4.77 1.05 9.08
N THR A 682 -5.78 0.42 8.49
CA THR A 682 -7.18 0.91 8.52
C THR A 682 -7.95 0.52 9.78
N VAL A 683 -7.54 -0.55 10.45
CA VAL A 683 -8.23 -1.09 11.63
C VAL A 683 -7.24 -1.62 12.65
N GLN A 684 -7.66 -1.68 13.92
CA GLN A 684 -6.98 -2.33 15.05
C GLN A 684 -5.64 -1.70 15.47
N MET A 685 -4.72 -1.47 14.55
CA MET A 685 -3.47 -0.76 14.82
C MET A 685 -3.69 0.74 14.64
N GLY A 686 -3.93 1.45 15.76
CA GLY A 686 -4.05 2.89 15.75
C GLY A 686 -2.70 3.61 15.55
N HIS A 687 -2.78 4.92 15.35
CA HIS A 687 -1.66 5.80 15.01
C HIS A 687 -1.46 6.87 16.08
N ALA A 688 -0.20 7.20 16.35
CA ALA A 688 0.16 8.20 17.36
C ALA A 688 -0.28 9.63 16.96
N GLN A 689 -0.39 9.90 15.67
CA GLN A 689 -0.70 11.22 15.10
C GLN A 689 -1.73 11.07 13.98
N ALA A 690 -2.62 12.05 13.83
CA ALA A 690 -3.60 12.12 12.74
C ALA A 690 -3.00 12.61 11.41
N VAL A 691 -1.78 13.15 11.45
CA VAL A 691 -1.03 13.65 10.29
C VAL A 691 0.43 13.33 10.53
N THR A 692 1.18 12.95 9.49
CA THR A 692 2.62 12.72 9.65
C THR A 692 3.37 14.04 9.86
N PRO A 693 4.47 14.07 10.63
CA PRO A 693 5.17 15.31 10.98
C PRO A 693 5.64 16.16 9.79
N HIS A 694 5.99 15.52 8.67
CA HIS A 694 6.50 16.19 7.47
C HIS A 694 5.41 16.83 6.61
N CYS A 695 4.14 16.51 6.88
CA CYS A 695 3.03 17.06 6.12
C CYS A 695 3.00 18.59 6.23
N THR A 696 3.04 19.26 5.09
CA THR A 696 2.75 20.69 4.98
C THR A 696 1.26 20.91 5.25
N THR A 697 0.92 21.61 6.33
CA THR A 697 -0.47 21.81 6.76
C THR A 697 -1.04 23.15 6.31
N HIS A 698 -0.18 24.15 6.05
CA HIS A 698 -0.58 25.47 5.58
C HIS A 698 0.37 25.97 4.50
N TYR A 699 -0.19 26.34 3.35
CA TYR A 699 0.58 26.92 2.25
C TYR A 699 -0.25 27.87 1.38
N ARG A 700 0.44 28.72 0.61
CA ARG A 700 -0.17 29.57 -0.41
C ARG A 700 0.46 29.32 -1.77
N VAL A 701 -0.38 29.31 -2.80
CA VAL A 701 0.04 29.22 -4.19
C VAL A 701 -0.34 30.50 -4.91
N TRP A 702 0.64 31.08 -5.59
CA TRP A 702 0.48 32.29 -6.38
C TRP A 702 0.80 32.00 -7.84
N LEU A 703 0.03 32.64 -8.72
CA LEU A 703 0.20 32.65 -10.15
C LEU A 703 0.57 34.09 -10.55
N ASP A 704 1.82 34.32 -10.93
CA ASP A 704 2.44 35.65 -10.97
C ASP A 704 2.17 36.42 -9.64
N GLU A 705 1.31 37.45 -9.67
CA GLU A 705 0.90 38.23 -8.49
C GLU A 705 -0.50 37.86 -7.95
N MET A 706 -1.20 36.92 -8.60
CA MET A 706 -2.53 36.46 -8.21
C MET A 706 -2.42 35.33 -7.18
N LEU A 707 -3.05 35.48 -6.01
CA LEU A 707 -3.23 34.37 -5.08
C LEU A 707 -4.21 33.35 -5.70
N LEU A 708 -3.70 32.18 -6.08
CA LEU A 708 -4.51 31.10 -6.64
C LEU A 708 -5.26 30.36 -5.52
N ALA A 709 -4.55 30.00 -4.45
CA ALA A 709 -5.10 29.26 -3.34
C ALA A 709 -4.33 29.54 -2.04
N GLU A 710 -5.04 29.62 -0.93
CA GLU A 710 -4.51 29.48 0.42
C GLU A 710 -5.16 28.25 1.05
N VAL A 711 -4.36 27.25 1.37
CA VAL A 711 -4.85 25.98 1.92
C VAL A 711 -4.46 25.90 3.38
N ASN A 712 -5.48 25.79 4.24
CA ASN A 712 -5.32 25.52 5.66
C ASN A 712 -5.69 24.06 5.92
N ASP A 713 -5.11 23.45 6.95
CA ASP A 713 -5.38 22.07 7.40
C ASP A 713 -5.16 20.98 6.32
N ASN A 714 -4.16 21.17 5.45
CA ASN A 714 -3.76 20.12 4.52
C ASN A 714 -3.20 18.90 5.28
N HIS A 715 -3.62 17.73 4.88
CA HIS A 715 -3.17 16.44 5.41
C HIS A 715 -2.82 15.43 4.29
N HIS A 716 -2.82 15.90 3.03
CA HIS A 716 -2.50 15.10 1.87
C HIS A 716 -1.09 15.38 1.34
N SER A 717 -0.48 14.34 0.80
CA SER A 717 0.77 14.43 0.05
C SER A 717 0.56 15.08 -1.32
N LEU A 718 -0.57 14.81 -1.97
CA LEU A 718 -0.88 15.24 -3.33
C LEU A 718 -2.02 16.25 -3.33
N CYS A 719 -1.75 17.47 -3.80
CA CYS A 719 -2.71 18.56 -3.81
C CYS A 719 -2.99 19.04 -5.23
N HIS A 720 -4.27 19.10 -5.60
CA HIS A 720 -4.72 19.56 -6.91
C HIS A 720 -5.36 20.94 -6.82
N HIS A 721 -4.99 21.83 -7.74
CA HIS A 721 -5.52 23.19 -7.83
C HIS A 721 -6.00 23.45 -9.27
N ALA A 722 -7.29 23.69 -9.44
CA ALA A 722 -7.84 24.13 -10.72
C ALA A 722 -7.27 25.50 -11.08
N LEU A 723 -6.85 25.67 -12.34
CA LEU A 723 -6.35 26.95 -12.85
C LEU A 723 -7.45 27.69 -13.62
N PRO A 724 -7.56 29.03 -13.49
CA PRO A 724 -8.56 29.80 -14.21
C PRO A 724 -8.40 29.68 -15.74
N GLN A 725 -9.50 29.42 -16.45
CA GLN A 725 -9.48 29.34 -17.91
C GLN A 725 -9.08 30.68 -18.55
N GLY A 726 -8.26 30.62 -19.61
CA GLY A 726 -7.83 31.79 -20.37
C GLY A 726 -6.76 32.66 -19.68
N VAL A 727 -6.34 32.32 -18.47
CA VAL A 727 -5.27 33.03 -17.77
C VAL A 727 -3.92 32.43 -18.17
N SER A 728 -3.04 33.28 -18.71
CA SER A 728 -1.64 32.93 -18.95
C SER A 728 -0.74 33.45 -17.85
N PHE A 729 0.28 32.68 -17.48
CA PHE A 729 1.21 33.04 -16.40
C PHE A 729 2.66 32.75 -16.75
N ARG A 730 3.59 33.37 -16.05
CA ARG A 730 5.04 33.09 -16.23
C ARG A 730 5.70 32.57 -14.97
N GLN A 731 5.05 32.70 -13.81
CA GLN A 731 5.59 32.28 -12.55
C GLN A 731 4.52 31.58 -11.70
N ILE A 732 4.92 30.52 -11.03
CA ILE A 732 4.20 29.98 -9.87
C ILE A 732 5.09 30.16 -8.65
N ARG A 733 4.54 30.70 -7.56
CA ARG A 733 5.23 30.83 -6.26
C ARG A 733 4.45 30.05 -5.21
N LEU A 734 5.13 29.16 -4.50
CA LEU A 734 4.60 28.42 -3.37
C LEU A 734 5.26 28.92 -2.08
N GLU A 735 4.45 29.34 -1.12
CA GLU A 735 4.86 29.76 0.21
C GLU A 735 4.45 28.66 1.20
N LEU A 736 5.42 28.10 1.93
CA LEU A 736 5.18 27.08 2.95
C LEU A 736 5.08 27.78 4.31
N LEU A 737 3.90 27.71 4.93
CA LEU A 737 3.58 28.50 6.12
C LEU A 737 3.59 27.67 7.40
N ALA A 738 3.18 26.41 7.35
CA ALA A 738 3.24 25.50 8.49
C ALA A 738 3.32 24.03 8.08
N THR A 739 3.81 23.20 8.99
CA THR A 739 3.81 21.73 8.93
C THR A 739 3.25 21.14 10.21
N ALA A 740 3.06 19.81 10.22
CA ALA A 740 2.65 19.05 11.39
C ALA A 740 3.77 18.78 12.42
N GLY A 741 4.92 19.47 12.32
CA GLY A 741 5.96 19.47 13.36
C GLY A 741 7.37 19.06 12.93
N ALA A 742 7.60 18.75 11.65
CA ALA A 742 8.93 18.57 11.07
C ALA A 742 9.15 19.51 9.88
N LEU A 743 10.37 19.53 9.32
CA LEU A 743 10.65 20.37 8.15
C LEU A 743 9.78 19.96 6.95
N PRO A 744 9.23 20.92 6.20
CA PRO A 744 8.47 20.61 5.00
C PRO A 744 9.39 20.04 3.94
N ALA A 745 8.85 19.17 3.09
CA ALA A 745 9.57 18.66 1.93
C ALA A 745 8.66 18.59 0.72
N LEU A 746 9.23 18.85 -0.45
CA LEU A 746 8.51 18.91 -1.71
C LEU A 746 9.23 18.06 -2.75
N TYR A 747 8.50 17.14 -3.39
CA TYR A 747 9.02 16.33 -4.50
C TYR A 747 8.87 17.04 -5.84
N GLY A 748 7.82 17.85 -6.02
CA GLY A 748 7.70 18.63 -7.24
C GLY A 748 6.35 19.28 -7.47
N LEU A 749 6.25 19.86 -8.66
CA LEU A 749 5.08 20.51 -9.21
C LEU A 749 4.81 19.96 -10.61
N HIS A 750 3.53 19.77 -10.94
CA HIS A 750 3.11 19.41 -12.28
C HIS A 750 2.00 20.31 -12.84
N LEU A 751 2.12 20.69 -14.11
CA LEU A 751 1.08 21.41 -14.85
C LEU A 751 0.35 20.48 -15.81
N HIS A 752 -0.96 20.37 -15.62
CA HIS A 752 -1.84 19.68 -16.55
C HIS A 752 -2.29 20.67 -17.62
N HIS A 753 -1.75 20.53 -18.81
CA HIS A 753 -2.27 21.25 -19.96
C HIS A 753 -3.59 20.60 -20.39
N GLN A 754 -4.51 21.37 -20.97
CA GLN A 754 -5.64 20.75 -21.67
C GLN A 754 -5.03 19.73 -22.63
N LEU A 755 -5.49 18.48 -22.53
CA LEU A 755 -5.20 17.49 -23.57
C LEU A 755 -5.60 18.18 -24.87
N ALA A 756 -4.62 18.50 -25.72
CA ALA A 756 -4.91 18.62 -27.13
C ALA A 756 -5.39 17.23 -27.52
N ILE A 757 -6.70 17.03 -27.46
CA ILE A 757 -7.34 15.88 -28.08
C ILE A 757 -7.14 16.14 -29.57
N PRO A 758 -6.27 15.38 -30.27
CA PRO A 758 -6.15 15.51 -31.71
C PRO A 758 -7.49 15.19 -32.40
#